data_AF-A0A9P5SZZ7-F1
#
_entry.id   AF-A0A9P5SZZ7-F1
#
_cell.length_a   1.000
_cell.length_b   1.000
_cell.length_c   1.000
_cell.angle_alpha   90.00
_cell.angle_beta   90.00
_cell.angle_gamma   90.00
#
_symmetry.space_group_name_H-M   'P 1'
#
loop_
_entity.id
_entity.type
_entity.pdbx_description
1 polymer ?
#
loop_
_entity_poly.entity_id
_entity_poly.type
_entity_poly.pdbx_seq_one_letter_code
_entity_poly.pdbx_strand_id
1 'polypeptide(L)'
;KHVFDWDDPRLYTLPAIRRRGVPPQAINNFVHTLGVTKSDTVIEATKLDAFVRDYLNETAPRLMGVFNPIKVVIENLPEDHEQLLTVQNKPRDPSMGEHTIPFTRVVWIDGSDFREVDDKDFFRLAPGKTVGLLNVPCPITCTKVIKDANGKVVELVARYEDAPGFKRPKTYIQWVAESPKHGSPVRLDEVRLFERLFNHPNPQDRRDVPGGYLTDINPDSLSIEKGALIEVGLWDIMDRWAKESESKTDYEAMRFQMTRIGYFCVDKESDLGDLKGKSHGSLKDSVKKSYLLLTPACLLFRLLSSTVAAIKFVNGKKEINEAAFNEECGVGVVVTKEDVKKAVDEYTKTVEAKLKADRYKFFGPFFAGVKSLPSLRWANGGDVKDAVDAKMLEVLGPKGELDTVVKKKKDSKPEVKEEAKVEETSSVLNVPDMFFEGELARLHKPGENPQIKPELMAEHLKATGGKYITRFPPEPNGFLHIGHAKAININFGLAKAHNGICYLRYDDTNPEAEEERYFVSILEIVKWLGFTPTDVTYSSDHFQRLYELAVELTKKDMAYVCHCTAEEIQMHRGGPERGPRTACVHRNRPVQESLDLFEKMKNGGFEEGEATLRMKMDLENGNPQFWDLVAYRVLKTPHHRTGAEWIIYPTYDYTHCLVDSFENITHSLCTVEFTQSRASYYWLCDALEVYKPVQWEYGRLNVTNTILSKRKIAELVNKKHVFDWDDPR
;
A
#
# COMPACT_ATOMS: atom_id res chain seq x y z
N LYS A 1 16.32 18.12 2.54
CA LYS A 1 15.62 17.30 3.54
C LYS A 1 15.22 16.06 2.79
N HIS A 2 15.57 14.87 3.27
CA HIS A 2 15.36 13.66 2.48
C HIS A 2 13.88 13.29 2.30
N VAL A 3 13.04 13.55 3.30
CA VAL A 3 11.58 13.33 3.29
C VAL A 3 10.83 14.47 3.96
N PHE A 4 9.57 14.71 3.59
CA PHE A 4 8.74 15.79 4.16
C PHE A 4 8.33 15.52 5.62
N ASP A 5 7.70 14.39 5.86
CA ASP A 5 7.24 13.92 7.17
C ASP A 5 6.88 12.42 7.06
N TRP A 6 6.23 11.84 8.06
CA TRP A 6 5.79 10.45 8.09
C TRP A 6 4.83 10.05 6.97
N ASP A 7 4.18 11.01 6.33
CA ASP A 7 3.29 10.83 5.20
C ASP A 7 3.94 11.20 3.85
N ASP A 8 5.26 11.39 3.80
CA ASP A 8 5.98 11.61 2.55
C ASP A 8 5.67 10.48 1.55
N PRO A 9 5.14 10.78 0.35
CA PRO A 9 4.69 9.76 -0.60
C PRO A 9 5.74 8.74 -1.04
N ARG A 10 7.04 8.96 -0.79
CA ARG A 10 8.12 8.00 -1.06
C ARG A 10 8.27 6.94 0.03
N LEU A 11 7.70 7.15 1.22
CA LEU A 11 7.64 6.18 2.31
C LEU A 11 6.54 5.15 2.09
N TYR A 12 6.60 4.04 2.85
CA TYR A 12 5.61 2.96 2.83
C TYR A 12 4.80 2.89 4.14
N THR A 13 4.71 4.02 4.85
CA THR A 13 3.68 4.22 5.87
C THR A 13 2.32 4.23 5.18
N LEU A 14 1.25 3.78 5.84
CA LEU A 14 -0.09 3.81 5.26
C LEU A 14 -0.59 5.24 5.02
N PRO A 15 -0.30 6.25 5.87
CA PRO A 15 -0.53 7.65 5.54
C PRO A 15 0.19 8.13 4.27
N ALA A 16 1.46 7.75 4.06
CA ALA A 16 2.20 8.08 2.85
C ALA A 16 1.59 7.45 1.60
N ILE A 17 1.25 6.16 1.68
CA ILE A 17 0.60 5.43 0.58
C ILE A 17 -0.78 6.03 0.27
N ARG A 18 -1.53 6.45 1.30
CA ARG A 18 -2.79 7.18 1.14
C ARG A 18 -2.56 8.51 0.42
N ARG A 19 -1.65 9.36 0.90
CA ARG A 19 -1.30 10.65 0.29
C ARG A 19 -0.83 10.51 -1.15
N ARG A 20 -0.13 9.42 -1.48
CA ARG A 20 0.28 9.04 -2.86
C ARG A 20 -0.91 8.88 -3.82
N GLY A 21 -2.14 8.82 -3.32
CA GLY A 21 -3.34 8.60 -4.11
C GLY A 21 -3.66 7.12 -4.34
N VAL A 22 -3.03 6.20 -3.59
CA VAL A 22 -3.33 4.76 -3.72
C VAL A 22 -4.73 4.47 -3.17
N PRO A 23 -5.63 3.81 -3.93
CA PRO A 23 -6.93 3.40 -3.42
C PRO A 23 -6.81 2.30 -2.36
N PRO A 24 -7.58 2.34 -1.26
CA PRO A 24 -7.54 1.31 -0.23
C PRO A 24 -7.92 -0.07 -0.78
N GLN A 25 -8.80 -0.13 -1.78
CA GLN A 25 -9.20 -1.37 -2.45
C GLN A 25 -8.01 -2.04 -3.16
N ALA A 26 -7.08 -1.28 -3.73
CA ALA A 26 -5.88 -1.83 -4.35
C ALA A 26 -4.96 -2.50 -3.31
N ILE A 27 -4.85 -1.90 -2.12
CA ILE A 27 -4.08 -2.45 -1.00
C ILE A 27 -4.73 -3.74 -0.49
N ASN A 28 -6.05 -3.73 -0.28
CA ASN A 28 -6.79 -4.91 0.16
C ASN A 28 -6.67 -6.03 -0.87
N ASN A 29 -6.85 -5.75 -2.16
CA ASN A 29 -6.68 -6.73 -3.23
C ASN A 29 -5.27 -7.32 -3.28
N PHE A 30 -4.24 -6.48 -3.08
CA PHE A 30 -2.87 -6.93 -2.96
C PHE A 30 -2.69 -7.90 -1.79
N VAL A 31 -3.17 -7.55 -0.61
CA VAL A 31 -3.10 -8.41 0.58
C VAL A 31 -3.86 -9.72 0.39
N HIS A 32 -5.09 -9.65 -0.14
CA HIS A 32 -5.92 -10.84 -0.41
C HIS A 32 -5.24 -11.80 -1.38
N THR A 33 -4.60 -11.28 -2.42
CA THR A 33 -3.91 -12.09 -3.43
C THR A 33 -2.63 -12.73 -2.88
N LEU A 34 -1.96 -12.10 -1.92
CA LEU A 34 -0.79 -12.70 -1.25
C LEU A 34 -1.19 -13.88 -0.34
N GLY A 35 -2.40 -13.85 0.21
CA GLY A 35 -2.89 -14.85 1.16
C GLY A 35 -2.13 -14.85 2.48
N VAL A 36 -2.32 -15.92 3.26
CA VAL A 36 -1.68 -16.12 4.57
C VAL A 36 -0.81 -17.36 4.57
N THR A 37 0.43 -17.21 5.02
CA THR A 37 1.40 -18.28 5.24
C THR A 37 2.08 -18.06 6.59
N LYS A 38 2.78 -19.08 7.11
CA LYS A 38 3.62 -18.97 8.32
C LYS A 38 5.07 -18.54 8.03
N SER A 39 5.38 -18.16 6.80
CA SER A 39 6.73 -17.75 6.40
C SER A 39 6.76 -16.27 6.09
N ASP A 40 7.77 -15.55 6.60
CA ASP A 40 8.00 -14.17 6.23
C ASP A 40 8.15 -14.06 4.71
N THR A 41 7.47 -13.08 4.13
CA THR A 41 7.45 -12.87 2.68
C THR A 41 8.00 -11.49 2.37
N VAL A 42 9.00 -11.43 1.48
CA VAL A 42 9.52 -10.19 0.90
C VAL A 42 8.96 -10.06 -0.51
N ILE A 43 8.23 -8.97 -0.74
CA ILE A 43 7.57 -8.70 -2.02
C ILE A 43 8.23 -7.49 -2.68
N GLU A 44 8.47 -7.58 -3.99
CA GLU A 44 8.96 -6.41 -4.74
C GLU A 44 7.92 -5.29 -4.73
N ALA A 45 8.37 -4.05 -4.50
CA ALA A 45 7.52 -2.85 -4.54
C ALA A 45 6.70 -2.74 -5.85
N THR A 46 7.31 -3.14 -6.98
CA THR A 46 6.70 -3.19 -8.31
C THR A 46 5.44 -4.05 -8.38
N LYS A 47 5.34 -5.08 -7.53
CA LYS A 47 4.14 -5.92 -7.46
C LYS A 47 2.99 -5.13 -6.84
N LEU A 48 3.22 -4.41 -5.74
CA LEU A 48 2.20 -3.52 -5.17
C LEU A 48 1.78 -2.47 -6.21
N ASP A 49 2.75 -1.86 -6.89
CA ASP A 49 2.49 -0.84 -7.91
C ASP A 49 1.61 -1.36 -9.05
N ALA A 50 1.76 -2.64 -9.44
CA ALA A 50 0.90 -3.28 -10.43
C ALA A 50 -0.57 -3.36 -9.97
N PHE A 51 -0.85 -3.76 -8.73
CA PHE A 51 -2.22 -3.77 -8.19
C PHE A 51 -2.83 -2.36 -8.15
N VAL A 52 -2.03 -1.36 -7.80
CA VAL A 52 -2.46 0.05 -7.81
C VAL A 52 -2.82 0.48 -9.23
N ARG A 53 -1.95 0.20 -10.20
CA ARG A 53 -2.18 0.56 -11.61
C ARG A 53 -3.40 -0.13 -12.19
N ASP A 54 -3.54 -1.43 -11.96
CA ASP A 54 -4.66 -2.21 -12.50
C ASP A 54 -5.99 -1.69 -11.95
N TYR A 55 -6.05 -1.35 -10.66
CA TYR A 55 -7.24 -0.74 -10.07
C TYR A 55 -7.51 0.66 -10.64
N LEU A 56 -6.51 1.53 -10.66
CA LEU A 56 -6.66 2.90 -11.16
C LEU A 56 -7.01 2.94 -12.66
N ASN A 57 -6.55 1.99 -13.47
CA ASN A 57 -6.92 1.90 -14.88
C ASN A 57 -8.42 1.70 -15.08
N GLU A 58 -9.07 1.00 -14.14
CA GLU A 58 -10.51 0.77 -14.21
C GLU A 58 -11.32 1.92 -13.60
N THR A 59 -10.79 2.64 -12.61
CA THR A 59 -11.58 3.60 -11.82
C THR A 59 -11.25 5.07 -12.06
N ALA A 60 -10.07 5.40 -12.57
CA ALA A 60 -9.64 6.80 -12.70
C ALA A 60 -10.04 7.39 -14.07
N PRO A 61 -10.76 8.53 -14.11
CA PRO A 61 -11.05 9.22 -15.36
C PRO A 61 -9.75 9.71 -16.01
N ARG A 62 -9.73 9.77 -17.34
CA ARG A 62 -8.61 10.26 -18.14
C ARG A 62 -8.81 11.72 -18.46
N LEU A 63 -7.80 12.51 -18.14
CA LEU A 63 -7.70 13.92 -18.47
C LEU A 63 -6.50 14.19 -19.38
N MET A 64 -6.58 15.24 -20.19
CA MET A 64 -5.43 15.82 -20.89
C MET A 64 -4.70 16.81 -19.98
N GLY A 65 -3.37 16.73 -20.00
CA GLY A 65 -2.48 17.63 -19.27
C GLY A 65 -1.21 17.91 -20.05
N VAL A 66 -0.59 19.04 -19.77
CA VAL A 66 0.57 19.61 -20.48
C VAL A 66 1.55 20.10 -19.43
N PHE A 67 2.77 19.53 -19.40
CA PHE A 67 3.78 19.84 -18.37
C PHE A 67 4.70 20.97 -18.79
N ASN A 68 5.13 20.95 -20.06
CA ASN A 68 5.95 22.00 -20.65
C ASN A 68 5.13 22.73 -21.72
N PRO A 69 4.27 23.69 -21.34
CA PRO A 69 3.30 24.26 -22.26
C PRO A 69 3.96 25.12 -23.35
N ILE A 70 3.64 24.80 -24.61
CA ILE A 70 3.89 25.65 -25.77
C ILE A 70 2.56 26.14 -26.30
N LYS A 71 2.42 27.46 -26.45
CA LYS A 71 1.21 28.08 -27.00
C LYS A 71 1.11 27.80 -28.49
N VAL A 72 -0.09 27.50 -28.97
CA VAL A 72 -0.40 27.34 -30.40
C VAL A 72 -1.58 28.24 -30.75
N VAL A 73 -1.38 29.13 -31.72
CA VAL A 73 -2.42 29.99 -32.27
C VAL A 73 -2.86 29.44 -33.62
N ILE A 74 -4.15 29.10 -33.74
CA ILE A 74 -4.73 28.55 -34.97
C ILE A 74 -5.24 29.70 -35.84
N GLU A 75 -4.46 30.11 -36.83
CA GLU A 75 -4.60 31.42 -37.48
C GLU A 75 -5.89 31.62 -38.29
N ASN A 76 -6.43 30.54 -38.87
CA ASN A 76 -7.63 30.55 -39.70
C ASN A 76 -8.94 30.28 -38.94
N LEU A 77 -8.91 30.15 -37.61
CA LEU A 77 -10.11 30.14 -36.78
C LEU A 77 -10.45 31.57 -36.30
N PRO A 78 -11.74 31.97 -36.22
CA PRO A 78 -12.14 33.26 -35.65
C PRO A 78 -11.58 33.48 -34.24
N GLU A 79 -11.36 34.74 -33.83
CA GLU A 79 -10.85 35.06 -32.49
C GLU A 79 -11.77 34.59 -31.35
N ASP A 80 -13.08 34.61 -31.60
CA ASP A 80 -14.13 34.16 -30.70
C ASP A 80 -14.54 32.70 -30.93
N HIS A 81 -13.77 31.94 -31.73
CA HIS A 81 -14.07 30.54 -32.00
C HIS A 81 -14.12 29.72 -30.71
N GLU A 82 -15.25 29.06 -30.48
CA GLU A 82 -15.47 28.14 -29.37
C GLU A 82 -16.30 26.95 -29.86
N GLN A 83 -15.74 25.76 -29.69
CA GLN A 83 -16.43 24.49 -29.91
C GLN A 83 -16.33 23.66 -28.63
N LEU A 84 -17.46 23.20 -28.12
CA LEU A 84 -17.48 22.27 -27.00
C LEU A 84 -17.36 20.83 -27.51
N LEU A 85 -16.40 20.09 -26.96
CA LEU A 85 -16.12 18.71 -27.31
C LEU A 85 -16.44 17.81 -26.12
N THR A 86 -17.20 16.75 -26.36
CA THR A 86 -17.48 15.71 -25.36
C THR A 86 -16.40 14.64 -25.41
N VAL A 87 -15.78 14.38 -24.25
CA VAL A 87 -14.67 13.44 -24.10
C VAL A 87 -15.06 12.34 -23.12
N GLN A 88 -14.86 11.08 -23.52
CA GLN A 88 -15.09 9.95 -22.64
C GLN A 88 -14.04 9.91 -21.53
N ASN A 89 -14.47 9.74 -20.28
CA ASN A 89 -13.57 9.59 -19.14
C ASN A 89 -12.69 8.34 -19.24
N LYS A 90 -13.12 7.33 -19.99
CA LYS A 90 -12.30 6.16 -20.31
C LYS A 90 -12.53 5.79 -21.78
N PRO A 91 -11.47 5.70 -22.60
CA PRO A 91 -11.62 5.36 -24.00
C PRO A 91 -12.30 4.00 -24.17
N ARG A 92 -13.35 3.97 -24.99
CA ARG A 92 -14.11 2.75 -25.32
C ARG A 92 -14.91 2.16 -24.15
N ASP A 93 -15.09 2.92 -23.07
CA ASP A 93 -15.89 2.52 -21.92
C ASP A 93 -16.80 3.68 -21.50
N PRO A 94 -18.02 3.77 -22.08
CA PRO A 94 -18.98 4.83 -21.76
C PRO A 94 -19.50 4.78 -20.31
N SER A 95 -19.32 3.66 -19.59
CA SER A 95 -19.85 3.50 -18.23
C SER A 95 -19.19 4.43 -17.20
N MET A 96 -17.95 4.87 -17.50
CA MET A 96 -17.19 5.85 -16.71
C MET A 96 -17.67 7.29 -16.90
N GLY A 97 -18.66 7.51 -17.76
CA GLY A 97 -19.19 8.82 -18.11
C GLY A 97 -18.26 9.61 -19.02
N GLU A 98 -18.61 10.87 -19.18
CA GLU A 98 -17.95 11.81 -20.08
C GLU A 98 -17.88 13.19 -19.43
N HIS A 99 -17.02 14.05 -19.97
CA HIS A 99 -16.92 15.44 -19.60
C HIS A 99 -16.82 16.31 -20.86
N THR A 100 -17.02 17.62 -20.72
CA THR A 100 -16.98 18.56 -21.85
C THR A 100 -15.78 19.48 -21.72
N ILE A 101 -15.05 19.67 -22.83
CA ILE A 101 -13.90 20.57 -22.90
C ILE A 101 -14.08 21.61 -24.03
N PRO A 102 -13.57 22.83 -23.87
CA PRO A 102 -13.57 23.81 -24.95
C PRO A 102 -12.43 23.56 -25.94
N PHE A 103 -12.68 23.80 -27.22
CA PHE A 103 -11.71 23.97 -28.28
C PHE A 103 -11.81 25.41 -28.79
N THR A 104 -10.71 26.15 -28.77
CA THR A 104 -10.67 27.58 -29.14
C THR A 104 -9.53 27.85 -30.12
N ARG A 105 -9.44 29.09 -30.62
CA ARG A 105 -8.33 29.56 -31.47
C ARG A 105 -6.95 29.35 -30.83
N VAL A 106 -6.86 29.39 -29.50
CA VAL A 106 -5.61 29.28 -28.77
C VAL A 106 -5.61 28.01 -27.93
N VAL A 107 -4.69 27.11 -28.23
CA VAL A 107 -4.49 25.87 -27.47
C VAL A 107 -3.05 25.77 -27.00
N TRP A 108 -2.81 24.97 -25.97
CA TRP A 108 -1.49 24.66 -25.45
C TRP A 108 -1.18 23.19 -25.71
N ILE A 109 0.01 22.89 -26.19
CA ILE A 109 0.51 21.52 -26.37
C ILE A 109 1.73 21.29 -25.47
N ASP A 110 2.07 20.03 -25.22
CA ASP A 110 3.30 19.71 -24.50
C ASP A 110 4.53 19.93 -25.39
N GLY A 111 5.59 20.49 -24.82
CA GLY A 111 6.83 20.77 -25.54
C GLY A 111 7.51 19.50 -26.06
N SER A 112 7.26 18.34 -25.44
CA SER A 112 7.71 17.06 -26.00
C SER A 112 6.97 16.66 -27.29
N ASP A 113 5.83 17.29 -27.59
CA ASP A 113 5.06 17.09 -28.81
C ASP A 113 5.50 17.99 -29.98
N PHE A 114 6.53 18.82 -29.80
CA PHE A 114 7.10 19.68 -30.85
C PHE A 114 8.62 19.53 -31.00
N ARG A 115 9.12 19.64 -32.24
CA ARG A 115 10.55 19.79 -32.56
C ARG A 115 10.76 20.80 -33.68
N GLU A 116 11.84 21.57 -33.60
CA GLU A 116 12.21 22.52 -34.65
C GLU A 116 12.80 21.84 -35.89
N VAL A 117 13.61 20.80 -35.66
CA VAL A 117 14.21 19.99 -36.71
C VAL A 117 13.34 18.76 -36.89
N ASP A 118 12.87 18.60 -38.13
CA ASP A 118 12.06 17.45 -38.47
C ASP A 118 12.87 16.16 -38.48
N ASP A 119 12.25 15.08 -38.01
CA ASP A 119 12.82 13.73 -37.98
C ASP A 119 11.81 12.74 -38.59
N LYS A 120 12.32 11.74 -39.33
CA LYS A 120 11.49 10.71 -39.96
C LYS A 120 10.75 9.86 -38.92
N ASP A 121 11.33 9.70 -37.74
CA ASP A 121 10.78 8.92 -36.63
C ASP A 121 9.97 9.79 -35.63
N PHE A 122 9.86 11.10 -35.90
CA PHE A 122 9.04 12.02 -35.12
C PHE A 122 7.73 12.35 -35.84
N PHE A 123 6.64 11.71 -35.41
CA PHE A 123 5.32 11.87 -36.05
C PHE A 123 4.49 13.05 -35.52
N ARG A 124 5.02 13.82 -34.57
CA ARG A 124 4.32 14.94 -33.92
C ARG A 124 4.58 16.26 -34.66
N LEU A 125 4.42 17.40 -33.99
CA LEU A 125 4.43 18.70 -34.65
C LEU A 125 5.87 19.18 -34.94
N ALA A 126 6.11 19.61 -36.16
CA ALA A 126 7.32 20.29 -36.61
C ALA A 126 6.93 21.32 -37.66
N PRO A 127 7.79 22.29 -38.02
CA PRO A 127 7.49 23.25 -39.08
C PRO A 127 7.02 22.56 -40.37
N GLY A 128 5.84 22.92 -40.87
CA GLY A 128 5.22 22.34 -42.07
C GLY A 128 4.56 20.96 -41.88
N LYS A 129 4.65 20.33 -40.69
CA LYS A 129 4.00 19.05 -40.40
C LYS A 129 2.58 19.22 -39.85
N THR A 130 1.75 18.24 -40.17
CA THR A 130 0.36 18.11 -39.73
C THR A 130 0.23 17.09 -38.60
N VAL A 131 -0.50 17.43 -37.54
CA VAL A 131 -0.78 16.53 -36.40
C VAL A 131 -2.26 16.61 -36.03
N GLY A 132 -2.82 15.50 -35.55
CA GLY A 132 -4.16 15.49 -34.96
C GLY A 132 -4.13 16.02 -33.53
N LEU A 133 -5.16 16.75 -33.14
CA LEU A 133 -5.44 17.06 -31.74
C LEU A 133 -6.44 16.03 -31.22
N LEU A 134 -6.20 15.42 -30.05
CA LEU A 134 -7.11 14.42 -29.48
C LEU A 134 -8.54 14.99 -29.35
N ASN A 135 -9.54 14.20 -29.73
CA ASN A 135 -10.97 14.56 -29.72
C ASN A 135 -11.39 15.72 -30.66
N VAL A 136 -10.46 16.34 -31.39
CA VAL A 136 -10.77 17.38 -32.38
C VAL A 136 -10.99 16.73 -33.76
N PRO A 137 -12.03 17.14 -34.53
CA PRO A 137 -12.34 16.50 -35.81
C PRO A 137 -11.26 16.63 -36.89
N CYS A 138 -10.61 17.79 -36.97
CA CYS A 138 -9.61 18.09 -38.01
C CYS A 138 -8.22 18.33 -37.40
N PRO A 139 -7.13 18.03 -38.13
CA PRO A 139 -5.78 18.24 -37.66
C PRO A 139 -5.33 19.69 -37.83
N ILE A 140 -4.18 20.01 -37.25
CA ILE A 140 -3.50 21.30 -37.42
C ILE A 140 -2.13 21.11 -38.11
N THR A 141 -1.72 22.10 -38.90
CA THR A 141 -0.39 22.15 -39.54
C THR A 141 0.39 23.35 -39.02
N CYS A 142 1.61 23.14 -38.51
CA CYS A 142 2.44 24.24 -38.03
C CYS A 142 2.97 25.08 -39.20
N THR A 143 2.61 26.36 -39.23
CA THR A 143 2.99 27.31 -40.28
C THR A 143 4.14 28.23 -39.85
N LYS A 144 4.27 28.51 -38.55
CA LYS A 144 5.33 29.39 -38.02
C LYS A 144 5.76 29.00 -36.60
N VAL A 145 7.03 29.25 -36.29
CA VAL A 145 7.61 29.11 -34.94
C VAL A 145 8.03 30.49 -34.45
N ILE A 146 7.64 30.84 -33.22
CA ILE A 146 7.97 32.11 -32.57
C ILE A 146 8.83 31.81 -31.34
N LYS A 147 9.93 32.54 -31.21
CA LYS A 147 10.93 32.40 -30.16
C LYS A 147 11.03 33.65 -29.31
N ASP A 148 11.43 33.49 -28.06
CA ASP A 148 11.81 34.60 -27.19
C ASP A 148 13.23 35.11 -27.49
N ALA A 149 13.66 36.12 -26.73
CA ALA A 149 14.99 36.72 -26.85
C ALA A 149 16.16 35.75 -26.58
N ASN A 150 15.90 34.64 -25.88
CA ASN A 150 16.88 33.60 -25.58
C ASN A 150 16.86 32.45 -26.60
N GLY A 151 16.04 32.55 -27.64
CA GLY A 151 15.89 31.51 -28.66
C GLY A 151 15.01 30.33 -28.23
N LYS A 152 14.34 30.39 -27.08
CA LYS A 152 13.39 29.37 -26.64
C LYS A 152 12.08 29.51 -27.42
N VAL A 153 11.53 28.40 -27.89
CA VAL A 153 10.22 28.38 -28.56
C VAL A 153 9.13 28.65 -27.53
N VAL A 154 8.33 29.69 -27.78
CA VAL A 154 7.28 30.15 -26.86
C VAL A 154 5.89 30.08 -27.49
N GLU A 155 5.79 30.20 -28.80
CA GLU A 155 4.52 30.15 -29.52
C GLU A 155 4.70 29.51 -30.90
N LEU A 156 3.70 28.75 -31.32
CA LEU A 156 3.56 28.21 -32.67
C LEU A 156 2.33 28.83 -33.31
N VAL A 157 2.40 29.09 -34.61
CA VAL A 157 1.22 29.38 -35.41
C VAL A 157 0.92 28.14 -36.24
N ALA A 158 -0.35 27.78 -36.28
CA ALA A 158 -0.83 26.63 -37.04
C ALA A 158 -2.08 26.97 -37.84
N ARG A 159 -2.34 26.18 -38.88
CA ARG A 159 -3.57 26.23 -39.67
C ARG A 159 -4.42 25.00 -39.36
N TYR A 160 -5.73 25.20 -39.14
CA TYR A 160 -6.73 24.14 -39.03
C TYR A 160 -7.05 23.60 -40.44
N GLU A 161 -6.92 22.29 -40.64
CA GLU A 161 -7.12 21.65 -41.95
C GLU A 161 -8.56 21.12 -42.09
N ASP A 162 -9.53 22.03 -42.20
CA ASP A 162 -10.97 21.72 -42.30
C ASP A 162 -11.49 21.62 -43.75
N ALA A 163 -10.61 21.81 -44.74
CA ALA A 163 -10.95 21.64 -46.14
C ALA A 163 -11.38 20.19 -46.45
N PRO A 164 -12.40 19.97 -47.32
CA PRO A 164 -12.81 18.64 -47.74
C PRO A 164 -11.64 17.83 -48.31
N GLY A 165 -11.45 16.61 -47.82
CA GLY A 165 -10.40 15.71 -48.30
C GLY A 165 -9.01 15.95 -47.67
N PHE A 166 -8.92 16.65 -46.54
CA PHE A 166 -7.66 16.78 -45.81
C PHE A 166 -7.04 15.41 -45.49
N LYS A 167 -5.71 15.36 -45.48
CA LYS A 167 -4.97 14.13 -45.19
C LYS A 167 -5.08 13.80 -43.70
N ARG A 168 -5.54 12.59 -43.38
CA ARG A 168 -5.58 12.11 -41.99
C ARG A 168 -4.19 12.18 -41.35
N PRO A 169 -4.07 12.70 -40.12
CA PRO A 169 -2.80 12.81 -39.44
C PRO A 169 -2.25 11.42 -39.09
N LYS A 170 -0.92 11.29 -39.01
CA LYS A 170 -0.26 10.04 -38.61
C LYS A 170 -0.38 9.74 -37.12
N THR A 171 -0.57 10.78 -36.30
CA THR A 171 -0.65 10.66 -34.85
C THR A 171 -1.51 11.78 -34.27
N TYR A 172 -1.89 11.61 -33.00
CA TYR A 172 -2.67 12.59 -32.23
C TYR A 172 -1.92 12.97 -30.96
N ILE A 173 -1.95 14.25 -30.62
CA ILE A 173 -1.30 14.82 -29.43
C ILE A 173 -2.36 15.37 -28.46
N GLN A 174 -1.99 15.42 -27.18
CA GLN A 174 -2.84 16.06 -26.16
C GLN A 174 -2.66 17.57 -26.18
N TRP A 175 -3.69 18.27 -25.75
CA TRP A 175 -3.74 19.72 -25.77
C TRP A 175 -4.72 20.20 -24.69
N VAL A 176 -4.64 21.48 -24.36
CA VAL A 176 -5.62 22.16 -23.50
C VAL A 176 -5.95 23.53 -24.09
N ALA A 177 -7.23 23.92 -24.13
CA ALA A 177 -7.63 25.22 -24.66
C ALA A 177 -7.36 26.36 -23.67
N GLU A 178 -7.05 27.54 -24.22
CA GLU A 178 -7.25 28.80 -23.52
C GLU A 178 -8.73 29.22 -23.66
N SER A 179 -9.45 29.26 -22.55
CA SER A 179 -10.82 29.80 -22.48
C SER A 179 -11.14 30.29 -21.06
N PRO A 180 -10.99 31.61 -20.80
CA PRO A 180 -11.32 32.19 -19.50
C PRO A 180 -12.78 31.97 -19.08
N LYS A 181 -13.70 31.92 -20.05
CA LYS A 181 -15.13 31.67 -19.83
C LYS A 181 -15.36 30.34 -19.09
N HIS A 182 -14.65 29.30 -19.49
CA HIS A 182 -14.75 27.95 -18.92
C HIS A 182 -13.73 27.69 -17.80
N GLY A 183 -12.90 28.67 -17.44
CA GLY A 183 -11.78 28.46 -16.51
C GLY A 183 -10.74 27.48 -17.06
N SER A 184 -10.51 27.51 -18.38
CA SER A 184 -9.55 26.67 -19.09
C SER A 184 -8.32 27.47 -19.51
N PRO A 185 -7.10 26.90 -19.43
CA PRO A 185 -6.79 25.66 -18.74
C PRO A 185 -6.82 25.87 -17.21
N VAL A 186 -6.92 24.77 -16.45
CA VAL A 186 -6.63 24.82 -15.03
C VAL A 186 -5.11 24.88 -14.86
N ARG A 187 -4.62 25.96 -14.25
CA ARG A 187 -3.19 26.21 -14.06
C ARG A 187 -2.75 25.69 -12.70
N LEU A 188 -1.74 24.81 -12.70
CA LEU A 188 -1.25 24.16 -11.50
C LEU A 188 -0.04 24.89 -10.95
N ASP A 189 0.01 25.06 -9.63
CA ASP A 189 1.14 25.68 -8.95
C ASP A 189 2.36 24.74 -8.95
N GLU A 190 2.14 23.48 -8.57
CA GLU A 190 3.16 22.43 -8.57
C GLU A 190 2.57 21.08 -8.99
N VAL A 191 3.34 20.34 -9.77
CA VAL A 191 3.17 18.91 -9.98
C VAL A 191 4.41 18.20 -9.43
N ARG A 192 4.21 17.40 -8.39
CA ARG A 192 5.28 16.70 -7.69
C ARG A 192 5.36 15.27 -8.21
N LEU A 193 6.50 14.95 -8.81
CA LEU A 193 6.82 13.64 -9.38
C LEU A 193 7.74 12.92 -8.41
N PHE A 194 7.28 11.84 -7.79
CA PHE A 194 8.13 11.05 -6.91
C PHE A 194 8.68 9.82 -7.64
N GLU A 195 9.93 9.53 -7.35
CA GLU A 195 10.62 8.29 -7.70
C GLU A 195 10.95 7.51 -6.41
N ARG A 196 11.57 6.34 -6.54
CA ARG A 196 11.98 5.53 -5.39
C ARG A 196 12.93 6.33 -4.49
N LEU A 197 12.68 6.30 -3.18
CA LEU A 197 13.54 6.96 -2.19
C LEU A 197 14.95 6.35 -2.14
N PHE A 198 15.05 5.04 -2.34
CA PHE A 198 16.30 4.29 -2.22
C PHE A 198 16.72 3.71 -3.57
N ASN A 199 18.02 3.76 -3.87
CA ASN A 199 18.56 3.19 -5.11
C ASN A 199 18.55 1.65 -5.08
N HIS A 200 18.73 1.03 -3.91
CA HIS A 200 18.78 -0.42 -3.78
C HIS A 200 17.45 -1.04 -3.30
N PRO A 201 17.14 -2.29 -3.71
CA PRO A 201 15.98 -3.03 -3.21
C PRO A 201 16.02 -3.32 -1.71
N ASN A 202 17.21 -3.50 -1.13
CA ASN A 202 17.38 -3.67 0.30
C ASN A 202 18.38 -2.63 0.84
N PRO A 203 17.94 -1.40 1.13
CA PRO A 203 18.84 -0.33 1.58
C PRO A 203 19.49 -0.62 2.95
N GLN A 204 19.06 -1.68 3.64
CA GLN A 204 19.59 -2.07 4.95
C GLN A 204 20.67 -3.15 4.86
N ASP A 205 20.89 -3.77 3.69
CA ASP A 205 21.97 -4.74 3.51
C ASP A 205 23.31 -4.03 3.47
N ARG A 206 24.18 -4.30 4.45
CA ARG A 206 25.52 -3.70 4.52
C ARG A 206 26.46 -4.15 3.40
N ARG A 207 26.12 -5.22 2.68
CA ARG A 207 26.88 -5.66 1.50
C ARG A 207 26.61 -4.75 0.30
N ASP A 208 25.35 -4.39 0.10
CA ASP A 208 24.93 -3.51 -0.99
C ASP A 208 25.13 -2.03 -0.63
N VAL A 209 24.92 -1.68 0.64
CA VAL A 209 25.04 -0.31 1.16
C VAL A 209 25.97 -0.25 2.38
N PRO A 210 27.31 -0.31 2.18
CA PRO A 210 28.28 -0.31 3.28
C PRO A 210 28.23 0.94 4.17
N GLY A 211 27.88 2.10 3.58
CA GLY A 211 27.70 3.38 4.29
C GLY A 211 26.41 3.47 5.10
N GLY A 212 25.57 2.44 5.07
CA GLY A 212 24.25 2.43 5.70
C GLY A 212 23.18 3.14 4.87
N TYR A 213 21.91 2.84 5.18
CA TYR A 213 20.76 3.18 4.35
C TYR A 213 20.58 4.69 4.03
N LEU A 214 21.13 5.59 4.84
CA LEU A 214 21.09 7.04 4.57
C LEU A 214 21.93 7.42 3.34
N THR A 215 22.99 6.65 3.05
CA THR A 215 23.84 6.86 1.86
C THR A 215 23.19 6.35 0.57
N ASP A 216 22.09 5.60 0.69
CA ASP A 216 21.37 5.00 -0.44
C ASP A 216 20.19 5.86 -0.94
N ILE A 217 20.02 7.05 -0.38
CA ILE A 217 18.91 7.93 -0.74
C ILE A 217 19.15 8.48 -2.15
N ASN A 218 18.15 8.29 -3.01
CA ASN A 218 18.11 8.82 -4.36
C ASN A 218 17.88 10.34 -4.33
N PRO A 219 18.84 11.17 -4.77
CA PRO A 219 18.68 12.62 -4.81
C PRO A 219 17.57 13.06 -5.79
N ASP A 220 17.35 12.29 -6.85
CA ASP A 220 16.32 12.54 -7.87
C ASP A 220 14.96 11.91 -7.49
N SER A 221 14.77 11.55 -6.22
CA SER A 221 13.53 10.92 -5.74
C SER A 221 12.30 11.84 -5.77
N LEU A 222 12.49 13.13 -6.01
CA LEU A 222 11.42 14.13 -6.14
C LEU A 222 11.79 15.15 -7.23
N SER A 223 10.96 15.30 -8.25
CA SER A 223 10.96 16.45 -9.16
C SER A 223 9.71 17.30 -8.93
N ILE A 224 9.84 18.61 -9.03
CA ILE A 224 8.71 19.56 -8.93
C ILE A 224 8.62 20.35 -10.22
N GLU A 225 7.52 20.15 -10.95
CA GLU A 225 7.23 20.85 -12.19
C GLU A 225 6.25 22.00 -11.90
N LYS A 226 6.53 23.20 -12.43
CA LYS A 226 5.70 24.39 -12.24
C LYS A 226 5.10 24.84 -13.57
N GLY A 227 3.90 25.41 -13.51
CA GLY A 227 3.22 25.94 -14.70
C GLY A 227 2.60 24.88 -15.61
N ALA A 228 2.44 23.65 -15.11
CA ALA A 228 1.69 22.62 -15.80
C ALA A 228 0.21 23.03 -15.94
N LEU A 229 -0.41 22.59 -17.03
CA LEU A 229 -1.77 22.91 -17.41
C LEU A 229 -2.58 21.61 -17.50
N ILE A 230 -3.81 21.61 -17.01
CA ILE A 230 -4.74 20.49 -17.14
C ILE A 230 -6.08 20.99 -17.68
N GLU A 231 -6.78 20.13 -18.41
CA GLU A 231 -8.11 20.47 -18.90
C GLU A 231 -9.17 20.59 -17.79
N VAL A 232 -10.33 21.14 -18.16
CA VAL A 232 -11.41 21.50 -17.24
C VAL A 232 -12.16 20.32 -16.62
N GLY A 233 -11.95 19.09 -17.12
CA GLY A 233 -12.51 17.87 -16.50
C GLY A 233 -12.05 17.67 -15.04
N LEU A 234 -10.98 18.35 -14.61
CA LEU A 234 -10.60 18.41 -13.18
C LEU A 234 -11.70 19.02 -12.30
N TRP A 235 -12.45 19.99 -12.80
CA TRP A 235 -13.56 20.62 -12.06
C TRP A 235 -14.70 19.63 -11.81
N ASP A 236 -14.98 18.73 -12.75
CA ASP A 236 -15.98 17.66 -12.59
C ASP A 236 -15.57 16.68 -11.50
N ILE A 237 -14.27 16.35 -11.41
CA ILE A 237 -13.72 15.49 -10.36
C ILE A 237 -13.86 16.15 -8.99
N MET A 238 -13.51 17.43 -8.89
CA MET A 238 -13.63 18.20 -7.65
C MET A 238 -15.10 18.34 -7.21
N ASP A 239 -16.01 18.60 -8.15
CA ASP A 239 -17.45 18.68 -7.89
C ASP A 239 -18.02 17.35 -7.39
N ARG A 240 -17.65 16.24 -8.04
CA ARG A 240 -18.05 14.89 -7.61
C ARG A 240 -17.55 14.59 -6.20
N TRP A 241 -16.27 14.85 -5.92
CA TRP A 241 -15.70 14.67 -4.59
C TRP A 241 -16.40 15.54 -3.54
N ALA A 242 -16.70 16.81 -3.85
CA ALA A 242 -17.37 17.71 -2.92
C ALA A 242 -18.80 17.24 -2.55
N LYS A 243 -19.46 16.50 -3.46
CA LYS A 243 -20.79 15.92 -3.27
C LYS A 243 -20.77 14.57 -2.56
N GLU A 244 -19.78 13.72 -2.87
CA GLU A 244 -19.75 12.33 -2.42
C GLU A 244 -18.89 12.10 -1.17
N SER A 245 -17.83 12.90 -0.96
CA SER A 245 -16.92 12.69 0.17
C SER A 245 -17.57 13.11 1.48
N GLU A 246 -17.58 12.22 2.46
CA GLU A 246 -17.94 12.55 3.84
C GLU A 246 -16.89 13.44 4.50
N SER A 247 -15.62 13.30 4.09
CA SER A 247 -14.49 14.09 4.57
C SER A 247 -14.44 15.48 3.91
N LYS A 248 -13.75 16.42 4.57
CA LYS A 248 -13.46 17.76 4.04
C LYS A 248 -12.01 17.92 3.58
N THR A 249 -11.17 16.91 3.80
CA THR A 249 -9.71 17.03 3.69
C THR A 249 -9.05 15.84 3.00
N ASP A 250 -9.81 14.85 2.52
CA ASP A 250 -9.27 13.65 1.83
C ASP A 250 -9.05 13.90 0.33
N TYR A 251 -8.32 14.98 0.01
CA TYR A 251 -8.11 15.41 -1.38
C TYR A 251 -7.44 14.34 -2.24
N GLU A 252 -6.65 13.45 -1.64
CA GLU A 252 -6.01 12.32 -2.30
C GLU A 252 -7.01 11.31 -2.92
N ALA A 253 -8.30 11.40 -2.56
CA ALA A 253 -9.36 10.62 -3.17
C ALA A 253 -9.73 11.10 -4.58
N MET A 254 -9.46 12.37 -4.90
CA MET A 254 -9.61 12.94 -6.25
C MET A 254 -8.48 12.44 -7.13
N ARG A 255 -8.74 11.37 -7.87
CA ARG A 255 -7.75 10.65 -8.69
C ARG A 255 -8.12 10.72 -10.16
N PHE A 256 -7.12 10.82 -11.02
CA PHE A 256 -7.29 10.79 -12.46
C PHE A 256 -6.01 10.34 -13.15
N GLN A 257 -6.15 9.91 -14.39
CA GLN A 257 -5.01 9.62 -15.25
C GLN A 257 -4.78 10.82 -16.16
N MET A 258 -3.58 11.42 -16.12
CA MET A 258 -3.15 12.29 -17.20
C MET A 258 -2.71 11.44 -18.38
N THR A 259 -3.36 11.64 -19.51
CA THR A 259 -3.16 10.88 -20.76
C THR A 259 -1.68 10.83 -21.13
N ARG A 260 -1.17 9.64 -21.48
CA ARG A 260 0.25 9.35 -21.82
C ARG A 260 1.29 9.60 -20.71
N ILE A 261 0.90 10.12 -19.54
CA ILE A 261 1.83 10.49 -18.47
C ILE A 261 1.76 9.48 -17.32
N GLY A 262 0.61 9.41 -16.65
CA GLY A 262 0.46 8.57 -15.47
C GLY A 262 -0.78 8.94 -14.66
N TYR A 263 -0.85 8.46 -13.42
CA TYR A 263 -1.97 8.69 -12.53
C TYR A 263 -1.60 9.70 -11.46
N PHE A 264 -2.54 10.57 -11.16
CA PHE A 264 -2.36 11.72 -10.28
C PHE A 264 -3.50 11.78 -9.28
N CYS A 265 -3.20 12.38 -8.14
CA CYS A 265 -4.21 12.84 -7.20
C CYS A 265 -3.93 14.28 -6.77
N VAL A 266 -4.93 14.93 -6.17
CA VAL A 266 -4.75 16.23 -5.53
C VAL A 266 -4.00 16.04 -4.21
N ASP A 267 -2.90 16.77 -3.99
CA ASP A 267 -2.14 16.73 -2.73
C ASP A 267 -3.00 17.33 -1.60
N LYS A 268 -2.93 16.74 -0.41
CA LYS A 268 -3.53 17.28 0.82
C LYS A 268 -3.03 18.69 1.18
N GLU A 269 -1.87 19.10 0.69
CA GLU A 269 -1.31 20.45 0.88
C GLU A 269 -1.94 21.51 -0.03
N SER A 270 -2.82 21.11 -0.96
CA SER A 270 -3.57 22.07 -1.78
C SER A 270 -4.49 22.93 -0.92
N ASP A 271 -4.65 24.20 -1.28
CA ASP A 271 -5.63 25.10 -0.68
C ASP A 271 -6.80 25.27 -1.67
N LEU A 272 -7.80 24.41 -1.51
CA LEU A 272 -8.99 24.38 -2.37
C LEU A 272 -10.13 25.27 -1.82
N GLY A 273 -9.96 25.85 -0.63
CA GLY A 273 -11.05 26.49 0.11
C GLY A 273 -12.16 25.51 0.51
N ASP A 274 -13.33 26.04 0.87
CA ASP A 274 -14.53 25.21 1.09
C ASP A 274 -15.22 24.93 -0.25
N LEU A 275 -15.17 23.67 -0.70
CA LEU A 275 -15.82 23.21 -1.92
C LEU A 275 -17.26 22.72 -1.67
N LYS A 276 -17.63 22.37 -0.43
CA LYS A 276 -18.93 21.74 -0.14
C LYS A 276 -20.08 22.74 -0.30
N GLY A 277 -21.14 22.32 -0.97
CA GLY A 277 -22.34 23.14 -1.19
C GLY A 277 -22.18 24.25 -2.25
N LYS A 278 -21.03 24.33 -2.93
CA LYS A 278 -20.82 25.26 -4.03
C LYS A 278 -21.35 24.69 -5.35
N SER A 279 -21.80 25.58 -6.23
CA SER A 279 -22.16 25.20 -7.60
C SER A 279 -20.89 24.97 -8.43
N HIS A 280 -20.95 24.07 -9.42
CA HIS A 280 -19.83 23.72 -10.28
C HIS A 280 -19.07 24.94 -10.82
N GLY A 281 -19.79 25.97 -11.31
CA GLY A 281 -19.19 27.19 -11.84
C GLY A 281 -18.46 28.08 -10.81
N SER A 282 -18.70 27.89 -9.51
CA SER A 282 -18.07 28.67 -8.41
C SER A 282 -16.89 27.95 -7.75
N LEU A 283 -16.65 26.68 -8.08
CA LEU A 283 -15.51 25.91 -7.55
C LEU A 283 -14.18 26.54 -7.98
N LYS A 284 -14.10 26.99 -9.24
CA LYS A 284 -12.90 27.64 -9.82
C LYS A 284 -12.43 28.87 -9.05
N ASP A 285 -13.36 29.63 -8.46
CA ASP A 285 -13.04 30.86 -7.72
C ASP A 285 -12.57 30.57 -6.27
N SER A 286 -12.69 29.31 -5.84
CA SER A 286 -12.39 28.87 -4.47
C SER A 286 -10.96 28.36 -4.31
N VAL A 287 -10.39 27.82 -5.38
CA VAL A 287 -9.04 27.25 -5.38
C VAL A 287 -8.02 28.37 -5.32
N LYS A 288 -7.22 28.37 -4.25
CA LYS A 288 -6.15 29.34 -4.01
C LYS A 288 -4.78 28.77 -4.35
N LYS A 289 -4.59 27.47 -4.11
CA LYS A 289 -3.38 26.71 -4.48
C LYS A 289 -3.76 25.29 -4.87
N SER A 290 -3.23 24.82 -6.00
CA SER A 290 -3.45 23.46 -6.49
C SER A 290 -2.12 22.74 -6.67
N TYR A 291 -1.93 21.69 -5.87
CA TYR A 291 -0.78 20.80 -5.95
C TYR A 291 -1.26 19.42 -6.39
N LEU A 292 -0.62 18.87 -7.41
CA LEU A 292 -0.87 17.49 -7.81
C LEU A 292 0.32 16.61 -7.44
N LEU A 293 0.01 15.39 -7.01
CA LEU A 293 0.98 14.34 -6.82
C LEU A 293 0.84 13.33 -7.93
N LEU A 294 1.95 12.99 -8.59
CA LEU A 294 2.03 11.76 -9.35
C LEU A 294 1.96 10.60 -8.35
N THR A 295 1.09 9.64 -8.60
CA THR A 295 1.11 8.32 -7.97
C THR A 295 2.23 7.50 -8.65
N PRO A 296 3.42 7.33 -8.03
CA PRO A 296 4.61 6.75 -8.67
C PRO A 296 4.46 5.31 -9.14
N ALA A 297 3.44 4.61 -8.65
CA ALA A 297 3.09 3.25 -9.06
C ALA A 297 2.75 3.14 -10.56
N CYS A 298 2.54 4.26 -11.25
CA CYS A 298 1.87 4.27 -12.54
C CYS A 298 2.45 5.29 -13.54
N LEU A 299 3.78 5.43 -13.63
CA LEU A 299 4.40 6.00 -14.83
C LEU A 299 4.06 5.10 -16.01
N LEU A 300 3.22 5.59 -16.92
CA LEU A 300 2.87 4.84 -18.13
C LEU A 300 3.94 4.98 -19.21
N PHE A 301 4.72 6.07 -19.24
CA PHE A 301 5.87 6.21 -20.13
C PHE A 301 6.90 7.21 -19.57
N ARG A 302 7.87 6.72 -18.80
CA ARG A 302 9.28 6.89 -19.18
C ARG A 302 9.77 5.47 -19.47
N LEU A 303 10.20 5.24 -20.71
CA LEU A 303 10.60 3.95 -21.29
C LEU A 303 11.17 3.00 -20.21
N LEU A 304 10.65 1.78 -20.09
CA LEU A 304 11.13 0.82 -19.06
C LEU A 304 11.75 -0.45 -19.64
N SER A 305 11.56 -0.78 -20.91
CA SER A 305 12.23 -1.93 -21.53
C SER A 305 13.63 -1.58 -22.05
N SER A 306 13.75 -0.55 -22.88
CA SER A 306 15.05 -0.10 -23.41
C SER A 306 15.92 0.57 -22.35
N THR A 307 15.32 1.22 -21.35
CA THR A 307 16.04 1.98 -20.32
C THR A 307 16.63 1.08 -19.25
N VAL A 308 16.01 -0.05 -18.91
CA VAL A 308 16.61 -1.04 -17.99
C VAL A 308 17.80 -1.75 -18.67
N ALA A 309 17.70 -2.03 -19.98
CA ALA A 309 18.81 -2.55 -20.76
C ALA A 309 19.94 -1.50 -20.90
N ALA A 310 19.59 -0.24 -21.16
CA ALA A 310 20.53 0.88 -21.23
C ALA A 310 21.25 1.12 -19.89
N ILE A 311 20.51 1.13 -18.78
CA ILE A 311 21.09 1.27 -17.42
C ILE A 311 22.06 0.11 -17.15
N LYS A 312 21.69 -1.14 -17.48
CA LYS A 312 22.60 -2.29 -17.35
C LYS A 312 23.82 -2.19 -18.27
N PHE A 313 23.67 -1.68 -19.48
CA PHE A 313 24.76 -1.56 -20.45
C PHE A 313 25.76 -0.47 -20.06
N VAL A 314 25.27 0.64 -19.50
CA VAL A 314 26.06 1.82 -19.11
C VAL A 314 26.75 1.61 -17.75
N ASN A 315 26.15 0.82 -16.86
CA ASN A 315 26.72 0.59 -15.53
C ASN A 315 28.12 -0.04 -15.60
N GLY A 316 29.14 0.70 -15.15
CA GLY A 316 30.54 0.27 -15.13
C GLY A 316 31.37 0.57 -16.40
N LYS A 317 30.82 1.24 -17.43
CA LYS A 317 31.58 1.62 -18.64
C LYS A 317 31.93 3.11 -18.65
N LYS A 318 33.19 3.45 -18.93
CA LYS A 318 33.67 4.84 -19.06
C LYS A 318 33.40 5.46 -20.43
N GLU A 319 33.31 4.65 -21.48
CA GLU A 319 32.96 5.04 -22.84
C GLU A 319 31.92 4.08 -23.40
N ILE A 320 30.94 4.62 -24.13
CA ILE A 320 29.81 3.88 -24.69
C ILE A 320 30.01 3.79 -26.20
N ASN A 321 30.17 2.57 -26.70
CA ASN A 321 30.09 2.31 -28.14
C ASN A 321 28.61 2.33 -28.57
N GLU A 322 28.26 3.27 -29.44
CA GLU A 322 26.88 3.51 -29.87
C GLU A 322 26.25 2.32 -30.61
N ALA A 323 27.02 1.61 -31.45
CA ALA A 323 26.53 0.44 -32.17
C ALA A 323 26.20 -0.72 -31.21
N ALA A 324 27.09 -1.00 -30.26
CA ALA A 324 26.88 -2.04 -29.25
C ALA A 324 25.77 -1.66 -28.24
N PHE A 325 25.62 -0.37 -27.94
CA PHE A 325 24.52 0.14 -27.11
C PHE A 325 23.17 -0.06 -27.81
N ASN A 326 23.08 0.33 -29.08
CA ASN A 326 21.85 0.21 -29.86
C ASN A 326 21.42 -1.25 -30.02
N GLU A 327 22.36 -2.17 -30.25
CA GLU A 327 22.11 -3.60 -30.35
C GLU A 327 21.63 -4.21 -29.02
N GLU A 328 22.32 -3.94 -27.90
CA GLU A 328 21.98 -4.53 -26.60
C GLU A 328 20.69 -3.95 -26.00
N CYS A 329 20.33 -2.71 -26.37
CA CYS A 329 19.15 -2.01 -25.86
C CYS A 329 17.95 -2.08 -26.81
N GLY A 330 18.07 -2.75 -27.96
CA GLY A 330 17.00 -2.90 -28.95
C GLY A 330 16.59 -1.58 -29.60
N VAL A 331 17.50 -0.61 -29.70
CA VAL A 331 17.22 0.69 -30.33
C VAL A 331 17.01 0.48 -31.82
N GLY A 332 15.82 0.83 -32.32
CA GLY A 332 15.40 0.60 -33.71
C GLY A 332 14.77 -0.77 -33.98
N VAL A 333 14.65 -1.65 -32.97
CA VAL A 333 13.95 -2.93 -33.12
C VAL A 333 12.46 -2.73 -32.92
N VAL A 334 11.68 -2.96 -33.97
CA VAL A 334 10.21 -2.94 -33.93
C VAL A 334 9.71 -4.37 -34.00
N VAL A 335 9.05 -4.83 -32.93
CA VAL A 335 8.32 -6.12 -32.94
C VAL A 335 6.85 -5.82 -33.19
N THR A 336 6.32 -6.30 -34.32
CA THR A 336 4.92 -6.06 -34.69
C THR A 336 3.98 -7.07 -34.02
N LYS A 337 2.66 -6.79 -34.02
CA LYS A 337 1.67 -7.74 -33.49
C LYS A 337 1.65 -9.04 -34.30
N GLU A 338 1.92 -8.94 -35.59
CA GLU A 338 2.06 -10.06 -36.51
C GLU A 338 3.26 -10.94 -36.14
N ASP A 339 4.40 -10.34 -35.78
CA ASP A 339 5.59 -11.06 -35.30
C ASP A 339 5.33 -11.77 -33.97
N VAL A 340 4.63 -11.09 -33.04
CA VAL A 340 4.19 -11.67 -31.76
C VAL A 340 3.28 -12.87 -32.00
N LYS A 341 2.27 -12.71 -32.85
CA LYS A 341 1.33 -13.79 -33.19
C LYS A 341 2.07 -14.98 -33.80
N LYS A 342 2.98 -14.73 -34.74
CA LYS A 342 3.79 -15.78 -35.38
C LYS A 342 4.65 -16.53 -34.36
N ALA A 343 5.32 -15.84 -33.45
CA ALA A 343 6.14 -16.45 -32.41
C ALA A 343 5.29 -17.28 -31.41
N VAL A 344 4.10 -16.78 -31.05
CA VAL A 344 3.13 -17.52 -30.24
C VAL A 344 2.66 -18.78 -30.98
N ASP A 345 2.31 -18.68 -32.27
CA ASP A 345 1.89 -19.82 -33.10
C ASP A 345 2.98 -20.88 -33.20
N GLU A 346 4.23 -20.47 -33.43
CA GLU A 346 5.38 -21.37 -33.52
C GLU A 346 5.65 -22.07 -32.18
N TYR A 347 5.66 -21.33 -31.08
CA TYR A 347 5.85 -21.92 -29.75
C TYR A 347 4.71 -22.86 -29.37
N THR A 348 3.46 -22.52 -29.71
CA THR A 348 2.28 -23.37 -29.49
C THR A 348 2.46 -24.75 -30.10
N LYS A 349 2.98 -24.84 -31.33
CA LYS A 349 3.25 -26.13 -32.00
C LYS A 349 4.23 -27.00 -31.20
N THR A 350 5.19 -26.40 -30.51
CA THR A 350 6.19 -27.15 -29.71
C THR A 350 5.62 -27.75 -28.43
N VAL A 351 4.52 -27.20 -27.91
CA VAL A 351 3.90 -27.62 -26.65
C VAL A 351 2.46 -28.08 -26.82
N GLU A 352 1.97 -28.24 -28.06
CA GLU A 352 0.56 -28.47 -28.39
C GLU A 352 -0.02 -29.71 -27.69
N ALA A 353 0.77 -30.79 -27.59
CA ALA A 353 0.36 -32.01 -26.91
C ALA A 353 0.09 -31.79 -25.41
N LYS A 354 0.97 -31.05 -24.72
CA LYS A 354 0.77 -30.67 -23.31
C LYS A 354 -0.35 -29.67 -23.15
N LEU A 355 -0.42 -28.70 -24.05
CA LEU A 355 -1.44 -27.66 -24.03
C LEU A 355 -2.86 -28.26 -24.14
N LYS A 356 -3.06 -29.25 -25.03
CA LYS A 356 -4.34 -29.97 -25.16
C LYS A 356 -4.64 -30.89 -23.97
N ALA A 357 -3.62 -31.50 -23.38
CA ALA A 357 -3.79 -32.40 -22.23
C ALA A 357 -4.16 -31.64 -20.94
N ASP A 358 -3.42 -30.57 -20.63
CA ASP A 358 -3.56 -29.81 -19.39
C ASP A 358 -4.49 -28.59 -19.53
N ARG A 359 -4.93 -28.27 -20.75
CA ARG A 359 -5.85 -27.17 -21.10
C ARG A 359 -5.46 -25.85 -20.41
N TYR A 360 -6.44 -25.18 -19.78
CA TYR A 360 -6.22 -23.89 -19.12
C TYR A 360 -5.36 -23.98 -17.86
N LYS A 361 -5.08 -25.18 -17.31
CA LYS A 361 -4.15 -25.37 -16.19
C LYS A 361 -2.69 -25.17 -16.62
N PHE A 362 -2.40 -25.30 -17.92
CA PHE A 362 -1.07 -25.06 -18.49
C PHE A 362 -0.81 -23.58 -18.83
N PHE A 363 -1.77 -22.68 -18.59
CA PHE A 363 -1.65 -21.27 -18.97
C PHE A 363 -0.39 -20.60 -18.41
N GLY A 364 -0.09 -20.80 -17.12
CA GLY A 364 1.09 -20.21 -16.48
C GLY A 364 2.41 -20.63 -17.15
N PRO A 365 2.70 -21.95 -17.23
CA PRO A 365 3.88 -22.45 -17.94
C PRO A 365 3.94 -22.06 -19.43
N PHE A 366 2.78 -22.06 -20.11
CA PHE A 366 2.69 -21.67 -21.52
C PHE A 366 3.06 -20.19 -21.74
N PHE A 367 2.45 -19.29 -20.97
CA PHE A 367 2.72 -17.85 -21.03
C PHE A 367 4.17 -17.53 -20.66
N ALA A 368 4.72 -18.18 -19.63
CA ALA A 368 6.12 -18.02 -19.24
C ALA A 368 7.09 -18.46 -20.34
N GLY A 369 6.77 -19.54 -21.06
CA GLY A 369 7.56 -20.04 -22.17
C GLY A 369 7.52 -19.14 -23.41
N VAL A 370 6.36 -18.57 -23.74
CA VAL A 370 6.26 -17.56 -24.81
C VAL A 370 7.06 -16.31 -24.45
N LYS A 371 6.97 -15.84 -23.21
CA LYS A 371 7.66 -14.63 -22.75
C LYS A 371 9.18 -14.76 -22.76
N SER A 372 9.72 -15.98 -22.68
CA SER A 372 11.16 -16.23 -22.70
C SER A 372 11.74 -16.39 -24.11
N LEU A 373 10.93 -16.30 -25.16
CA LEU A 373 11.41 -16.38 -26.54
C LEU A 373 12.33 -15.19 -26.88
N PRO A 374 13.55 -15.44 -27.40
CA PRO A 374 14.48 -14.37 -27.78
C PRO A 374 13.90 -13.38 -28.81
N SER A 375 13.06 -13.87 -29.73
CA SER A 375 12.38 -13.05 -30.73
C SER A 375 11.37 -12.05 -30.15
N LEU A 376 10.90 -12.30 -28.92
CA LEU A 376 9.95 -11.44 -28.21
C LEU A 376 10.59 -10.61 -27.10
N ARG A 377 11.93 -10.59 -27.01
CA ARG A 377 12.70 -9.84 -26.00
C ARG A 377 12.28 -8.38 -25.88
N TRP A 378 11.93 -7.75 -27.01
CA TRP A 378 11.54 -6.35 -27.09
C TRP A 378 10.04 -6.14 -27.40
N ALA A 379 9.25 -7.22 -27.39
CA ALA A 379 7.82 -7.15 -27.68
C ALA A 379 7.05 -6.43 -26.56
N ASN A 380 5.95 -5.77 -26.94
CA ASN A 380 5.02 -5.21 -25.97
C ASN A 380 4.34 -6.35 -25.18
N GLY A 381 4.45 -6.32 -23.85
CA GLY A 381 3.91 -7.39 -23.00
C GLY A 381 2.38 -7.56 -23.07
N GLY A 382 1.65 -6.49 -23.37
CA GLY A 382 0.21 -6.54 -23.61
C GLY A 382 -0.11 -7.28 -24.91
N ASP A 383 0.58 -6.95 -26.00
CA ASP A 383 0.40 -7.65 -27.28
C ASP A 383 0.73 -9.15 -27.19
N VAL A 384 1.76 -9.50 -26.40
CA VAL A 384 2.10 -10.92 -26.12
C VAL A 384 0.99 -11.60 -25.33
N LYS A 385 0.41 -10.93 -24.33
CA LYS A 385 -0.70 -11.48 -23.53
C LYS A 385 -1.96 -11.67 -24.39
N ASP A 386 -2.33 -10.68 -25.18
CA ASP A 386 -3.49 -10.73 -26.07
C ASP A 386 -3.35 -11.87 -27.10
N ALA A 387 -2.17 -12.03 -27.70
CA ALA A 387 -1.89 -13.10 -28.64
C ALA A 387 -1.93 -14.48 -27.97
N VAL A 388 -1.42 -14.62 -26.75
CA VAL A 388 -1.49 -15.87 -25.98
C VAL A 388 -2.93 -16.22 -25.61
N ASP A 389 -3.72 -15.26 -25.12
CA ASP A 389 -5.13 -15.48 -24.77
C ASP A 389 -5.96 -15.87 -25.98
N ALA A 390 -5.78 -15.16 -27.10
CA ALA A 390 -6.44 -15.47 -28.36
C ALA A 390 -6.07 -16.89 -28.83
N LYS A 391 -4.78 -17.27 -28.71
CA LYS A 391 -4.33 -18.60 -29.13
C LYS A 391 -4.84 -19.71 -28.23
N MET A 392 -4.89 -19.49 -26.92
CA MET A 392 -5.46 -20.42 -25.96
C MET A 392 -6.94 -20.67 -26.25
N LEU A 393 -7.70 -19.61 -26.53
CA LEU A 393 -9.11 -19.70 -26.89
C LEU A 393 -9.32 -20.43 -28.22
N GLU A 394 -8.49 -20.16 -29.23
CA GLU A 394 -8.51 -20.84 -30.53
C GLU A 394 -8.27 -22.36 -30.39
N VAL A 395 -7.29 -22.76 -29.57
CA VAL A 395 -6.88 -24.17 -29.44
C VAL A 395 -7.78 -24.96 -28.47
N LEU A 396 -8.27 -24.34 -27.40
CA LEU A 396 -8.95 -25.04 -26.31
C LEU A 396 -10.46 -24.79 -26.20
N GLY A 397 -10.98 -23.75 -26.88
CA GLY A 397 -12.36 -23.27 -26.73
C GLY A 397 -12.60 -22.61 -25.36
N PRO A 398 -13.82 -22.12 -25.07
CA PRO A 398 -14.13 -21.45 -23.81
C PRO A 398 -13.91 -22.36 -22.59
N LYS A 399 -13.63 -21.75 -21.43
CA LYS A 399 -13.46 -22.48 -20.16
C LYS A 399 -14.77 -23.18 -19.77
N GLY A 400 -14.66 -24.45 -19.39
CA GLY A 400 -15.79 -25.26 -18.90
C GLY A 400 -15.50 -25.99 -17.59
N GLU A 401 -16.39 -26.89 -17.17
CA GLU A 401 -16.28 -27.64 -15.91
C GLU A 401 -15.03 -28.53 -15.79
N LEU A 402 -14.36 -28.85 -16.90
CA LEU A 402 -13.10 -29.61 -16.90
C LEU A 402 -11.87 -28.74 -16.51
N ASP A 403 -12.02 -27.43 -16.61
CA ASP A 403 -10.97 -26.45 -16.31
C ASP A 403 -11.00 -25.97 -14.84
N THR A 404 -12.04 -26.33 -14.09
CA THR A 404 -12.09 -26.13 -12.63
C THR A 404 -11.29 -27.22 -11.89
N VAL A 405 -10.63 -26.83 -10.81
CA VAL A 405 -9.73 -27.73 -10.06
C VAL A 405 -10.54 -28.48 -9.01
N VAL A 406 -11.03 -29.67 -9.35
CA VAL A 406 -11.62 -30.60 -8.36
C VAL A 406 -10.51 -31.44 -7.70
N LYS A 407 -10.29 -31.30 -6.39
CA LYS A 407 -9.47 -32.23 -5.60
C LYS A 407 -10.26 -33.53 -5.37
N LYS A 408 -9.75 -34.66 -5.88
CA LYS A 408 -10.35 -36.01 -5.74
C LYS A 408 -10.54 -36.42 -4.26
N LYS A 409 -11.76 -36.82 -3.89
CA LYS A 409 -12.06 -37.74 -2.78
C LYS A 409 -12.70 -39.03 -3.36
N LYS A 410 -12.42 -40.17 -2.73
CA LYS A 410 -12.83 -41.56 -3.06
C LYS A 410 -14.36 -41.77 -3.12
N ASP A 411 -14.78 -42.72 -3.96
CA ASP A 411 -16.14 -43.22 -4.28
C ASP A 411 -17.02 -43.59 -3.05
N SER A 412 -18.37 -43.62 -3.02
CA SER A 412 -19.39 -44.02 -4.03
C SER A 412 -20.86 -43.63 -3.66
N LYS A 413 -21.62 -43.06 -4.63
CA LYS A 413 -23.08 -43.13 -5.06
C LYS A 413 -24.27 -43.50 -4.12
N PRO A 414 -25.57 -43.26 -4.52
CA PRO A 414 -26.18 -42.21 -5.37
C PRO A 414 -27.58 -41.65 -4.91
N GLU A 415 -28.06 -40.62 -5.64
CA GLU A 415 -29.48 -40.22 -5.91
C GLU A 415 -30.29 -39.46 -4.81
N VAL A 416 -31.11 -38.42 -5.03
CA VAL A 416 -31.92 -37.91 -6.17
C VAL A 416 -32.04 -36.35 -6.09
N LYS A 417 -32.28 -35.70 -7.24
CA LYS A 417 -32.60 -34.28 -7.43
C LYS A 417 -33.97 -33.88 -6.87
N GLU A 418 -34.07 -32.69 -6.27
CA GLU A 418 -35.28 -31.86 -6.38
C GLU A 418 -34.90 -30.39 -6.56
N GLU A 419 -35.41 -29.81 -7.64
CA GLU A 419 -35.29 -28.41 -8.02
C GLU A 419 -36.20 -27.56 -7.13
N ALA A 420 -35.68 -26.49 -6.53
CA ALA A 420 -36.51 -25.45 -5.94
C ALA A 420 -35.89 -24.05 -6.14
N LYS A 421 -36.52 -23.34 -7.09
CA LYS A 421 -36.80 -21.90 -7.18
C LYS A 421 -35.80 -20.88 -6.61
N VAL A 422 -35.34 -20.05 -7.54
CA VAL A 422 -34.76 -18.72 -7.35
C VAL A 422 -35.77 -17.82 -6.63
N GLU A 423 -35.41 -17.36 -5.43
CA GLU A 423 -35.93 -16.13 -4.83
C GLU A 423 -34.77 -15.14 -4.66
N GLU A 424 -34.88 -14.01 -5.36
CA GLU A 424 -34.01 -12.86 -5.22
C GLU A 424 -34.19 -12.24 -3.83
N THR A 425 -33.16 -12.31 -2.98
CA THR A 425 -32.98 -11.38 -1.86
C THR A 425 -31.51 -10.98 -1.71
N SER A 426 -31.25 -9.70 -1.99
CA SER A 426 -30.27 -8.79 -1.38
C SER A 426 -28.88 -9.30 -0.91
N SER A 427 -27.83 -8.71 -1.52
CA SER A 427 -26.49 -8.43 -0.98
C SER A 427 -25.72 -9.58 -0.32
N VAL A 428 -25.13 -10.47 -1.13
CA VAL A 428 -24.12 -11.43 -0.66
C VAL A 428 -22.74 -10.78 -0.74
N LEU A 429 -22.06 -10.71 0.42
CA LEU A 429 -20.73 -10.15 0.63
C LEU A 429 -19.67 -10.82 -0.25
N ASN A 430 -18.88 -10.02 -0.96
CA ASN A 430 -17.64 -10.42 -1.62
C ASN A 430 -16.55 -10.66 -0.54
N VAL A 431 -16.62 -11.78 0.18
CA VAL A 431 -15.62 -12.17 1.19
C VAL A 431 -14.47 -12.92 0.48
N PRO A 432 -13.21 -12.50 0.66
CA PRO A 432 -12.07 -13.14 -0.01
C PRO A 432 -11.86 -14.62 0.35
N ASP A 433 -11.47 -15.44 -0.63
CA ASP A 433 -11.25 -16.89 -0.45
C ASP A 433 -10.18 -17.23 0.60
N MET A 434 -9.24 -16.32 0.88
CA MET A 434 -8.16 -16.54 1.86
C MET A 434 -8.66 -16.87 3.28
N PHE A 435 -9.91 -16.56 3.61
CA PHE A 435 -10.53 -16.86 4.91
C PHE A 435 -11.15 -18.27 4.97
N PHE A 436 -11.49 -18.84 3.81
CA PHE A 436 -12.14 -20.16 3.70
C PHE A 436 -11.22 -21.22 3.10
N GLU A 437 -10.04 -20.83 2.63
CA GLU A 437 -8.99 -21.71 2.15
C GLU A 437 -7.65 -21.54 2.91
N GLY A 438 -6.70 -22.43 2.64
CA GLY A 438 -5.33 -22.31 3.15
C GLY A 438 -5.18 -22.49 4.66
N GLU A 439 -4.32 -21.68 5.27
CA GLU A 439 -3.98 -21.76 6.69
C GLU A 439 -5.10 -21.23 7.61
N LEU A 440 -5.81 -20.17 7.22
CA LEU A 440 -6.88 -19.57 8.04
C LEU A 440 -8.10 -20.50 8.16
N ALA A 441 -8.44 -21.23 7.11
CA ALA A 441 -9.53 -22.20 7.13
C ALA A 441 -9.32 -23.38 8.10
N ARG A 442 -8.08 -23.60 8.55
CA ARG A 442 -7.72 -24.66 9.51
C ARG A 442 -7.77 -24.18 10.96
N LEU A 443 -8.11 -22.91 11.19
CA LEU A 443 -8.30 -22.40 12.54
C LEU A 443 -9.49 -23.12 13.20
N HIS A 444 -9.38 -23.31 14.51
CA HIS A 444 -10.43 -23.91 15.34
C HIS A 444 -11.74 -23.10 15.28
N LYS A 445 -12.89 -23.75 15.52
CA LYS A 445 -14.12 -22.98 15.72
C LYS A 445 -14.16 -22.40 17.15
N PRO A 446 -14.85 -21.26 17.35
CA PRO A 446 -15.11 -20.75 18.70
C PRO A 446 -15.67 -21.85 19.61
N GLY A 447 -15.02 -22.05 20.75
CA GLY A 447 -15.44 -23.08 21.71
C GLY A 447 -14.67 -24.40 21.66
N GLU A 448 -13.86 -24.64 20.63
CA GLU A 448 -13.12 -25.90 20.45
C GLU A 448 -11.71 -25.88 21.07
N ASN A 449 -11.27 -24.75 21.63
CA ASN A 449 -9.95 -24.60 22.23
C ASN A 449 -9.87 -25.16 23.66
N PRO A 450 -8.82 -25.92 24.00
CA PRO A 450 -8.71 -26.57 25.30
C PRO A 450 -8.52 -25.56 26.43
N GLN A 451 -9.27 -25.75 27.51
CA GLN A 451 -9.18 -24.98 28.76
C GLN A 451 -8.73 -25.88 29.90
N ILE A 452 -8.05 -25.31 30.90
CA ILE A 452 -7.68 -26.05 32.12
C ILE A 452 -8.91 -26.46 32.95
N LYS A 453 -10.00 -25.70 32.82
CA LYS A 453 -11.26 -25.88 33.53
C LYS A 453 -12.45 -25.79 32.56
N PRO A 454 -13.38 -26.77 32.52
CA PRO A 454 -14.53 -26.74 31.61
C PRO A 454 -15.44 -25.53 31.78
N GLU A 455 -15.59 -25.01 33.00
CA GLU A 455 -16.43 -23.85 33.33
C GLU A 455 -15.99 -22.57 32.60
N LEU A 456 -14.69 -22.39 32.36
CA LEU A 456 -14.17 -21.24 31.61
C LEU A 456 -14.68 -21.22 30.18
N MET A 457 -14.81 -22.40 29.56
CA MET A 457 -15.37 -22.50 28.22
C MET A 457 -16.88 -22.23 28.22
N ALA A 458 -17.60 -22.72 29.23
CA ALA A 458 -19.02 -22.48 29.36
C ALA A 458 -19.32 -20.98 29.54
N GLU A 459 -18.56 -20.27 30.37
CA GLU A 459 -18.64 -18.82 30.55
C GLU A 459 -18.31 -18.06 29.27
N HIS A 460 -17.24 -18.46 28.60
CA HIS A 460 -16.84 -17.89 27.31
C HIS A 460 -17.94 -18.03 26.24
N LEU A 461 -18.49 -19.23 26.07
CA LEU A 461 -19.57 -19.47 25.09
C LEU A 461 -20.84 -18.71 25.45
N LYS A 462 -21.15 -18.58 26.75
CA LYS A 462 -22.27 -17.76 27.23
C LYS A 462 -22.08 -16.28 26.91
N ALA A 463 -20.86 -15.75 27.08
CA ALA A 463 -20.55 -14.35 26.82
C ALA A 463 -20.51 -14.02 25.32
N THR A 464 -19.97 -14.92 24.51
CA THR A 464 -19.70 -14.68 23.08
C THR A 464 -20.80 -15.15 22.14
N GLY A 465 -21.66 -16.08 22.58
CA GLY A 465 -22.61 -16.77 21.72
C GLY A 465 -21.94 -17.60 20.62
N GLY A 466 -20.68 -18.01 20.81
CA GLY A 466 -19.92 -18.78 19.81
C GLY A 466 -19.46 -17.98 18.59
N LYS A 467 -19.43 -16.64 18.69
CA LYS A 467 -18.95 -15.76 17.61
C LYS A 467 -17.42 -15.81 17.48
N TYR A 468 -16.93 -15.52 16.28
CA TYR A 468 -15.51 -15.21 16.08
C TYR A 468 -15.21 -13.84 16.72
N ILE A 469 -14.18 -13.76 17.53
CA ILE A 469 -13.73 -12.55 18.21
C ILE A 469 -12.24 -12.44 17.99
N THR A 470 -11.83 -11.36 17.33
CA THR A 470 -10.44 -11.04 17.01
C THR A 470 -10.10 -9.65 17.54
N ARG A 471 -8.83 -9.27 17.47
CA ARG A 471 -8.39 -7.91 17.78
C ARG A 471 -7.19 -7.50 16.95
N PHE A 472 -7.14 -6.23 16.57
CA PHE A 472 -5.94 -5.59 16.05
C PHE A 472 -5.36 -4.70 17.16
N PRO A 473 -4.20 -5.08 17.77
CA PRO A 473 -3.66 -4.38 18.92
C PRO A 473 -2.40 -3.53 18.60
N PRO A 474 -2.48 -2.42 17.85
CA PRO A 474 -1.30 -1.62 17.53
C PRO A 474 -0.82 -0.78 18.73
N GLU A 475 0.49 -0.65 18.87
CA GLU A 475 1.10 0.36 19.74
C GLU A 475 0.91 1.77 19.14
N PRO A 476 0.36 2.74 19.89
CA PRO A 476 0.07 4.09 19.42
C PRO A 476 1.30 5.03 19.51
N ASN A 477 2.47 4.54 19.09
CA ASN A 477 3.75 5.27 19.14
C ASN A 477 4.36 5.57 17.77
N GLY A 478 3.60 5.34 16.70
CA GLY A 478 4.06 5.58 15.34
C GLY A 478 3.02 5.24 14.31
N PHE A 479 3.17 5.83 13.11
CA PHE A 479 2.28 5.58 12.01
C PHE A 479 2.37 4.13 11.50
N LEU A 480 1.21 3.58 11.12
CA LEU A 480 1.15 2.26 10.49
C LEU A 480 1.85 2.28 9.12
N HIS A 481 2.26 1.11 8.66
CA HIS A 481 2.96 0.90 7.39
C HIS A 481 2.36 -0.27 6.62
N ILE A 482 2.77 -0.49 5.36
CA ILE A 482 2.16 -1.50 4.48
C ILE A 482 2.07 -2.91 5.10
N GLY A 483 3.05 -3.32 5.91
CA GLY A 483 2.97 -4.59 6.66
C GLY A 483 1.75 -4.70 7.59
N HIS A 484 1.31 -3.58 8.20
CA HIS A 484 0.11 -3.51 9.04
C HIS A 484 -1.18 -3.67 8.23
N ALA A 485 -1.19 -3.37 6.92
CA ALA A 485 -2.38 -3.64 6.10
C ALA A 485 -2.71 -5.14 6.07
N LYS A 486 -1.70 -6.02 6.13
CA LYS A 486 -1.90 -7.48 6.26
C LYS A 486 -2.51 -7.83 7.61
N ALA A 487 -2.02 -7.24 8.70
CA ALA A 487 -2.55 -7.46 10.04
C ALA A 487 -4.02 -7.01 10.18
N ILE A 488 -4.35 -5.85 9.63
CA ILE A 488 -5.72 -5.31 9.60
C ILE A 488 -6.63 -6.25 8.81
N ASN A 489 -6.27 -6.57 7.56
CA ASN A 489 -7.08 -7.44 6.71
C ASN A 489 -7.28 -8.84 7.32
N ILE A 490 -6.25 -9.41 7.98
CA ILE A 490 -6.38 -10.72 8.62
C ILE A 490 -7.32 -10.67 9.82
N ASN A 491 -7.14 -9.73 10.76
CA ASN A 491 -7.96 -9.68 11.97
C ASN A 491 -9.41 -9.26 11.66
N PHE A 492 -9.60 -8.10 11.05
CA PHE A 492 -10.94 -7.61 10.72
C PHE A 492 -11.62 -8.47 9.66
N GLY A 493 -10.88 -8.94 8.66
CA GLY A 493 -11.41 -9.77 7.60
C GLY A 493 -11.85 -11.15 8.08
N LEU A 494 -11.10 -11.81 8.97
CA LEU A 494 -11.52 -13.10 9.56
C LEU A 494 -12.81 -12.94 10.37
N ALA A 495 -12.89 -11.92 11.23
CA ALA A 495 -14.11 -11.64 11.98
C ALA A 495 -15.29 -11.39 11.03
N LYS A 496 -15.12 -10.53 10.02
CA LYS A 496 -16.17 -10.22 9.04
C LYS A 496 -16.61 -11.45 8.24
N ALA A 497 -15.67 -12.29 7.82
CA ALA A 497 -15.93 -13.52 7.05
C ALA A 497 -16.78 -14.54 7.82
N HIS A 498 -16.71 -14.53 9.15
CA HIS A 498 -17.43 -15.47 10.02
C HIS A 498 -18.49 -14.79 10.89
N ASN A 499 -19.02 -13.63 10.47
CA ASN A 499 -20.05 -12.88 11.19
C ASN A 499 -19.70 -12.60 12.67
N GLY A 500 -18.41 -12.44 12.93
CA GLY A 500 -17.82 -12.13 14.22
C GLY A 500 -17.58 -10.64 14.45
N ILE A 501 -16.77 -10.34 15.47
CA ILE A 501 -16.39 -8.99 15.86
C ILE A 501 -14.87 -8.85 15.93
N CYS A 502 -14.39 -7.62 15.74
CA CYS A 502 -12.97 -7.29 15.86
C CYS A 502 -12.81 -6.01 16.67
N TYR A 503 -12.04 -6.09 17.74
CA TYR A 503 -11.64 -4.94 18.53
C TYR A 503 -10.47 -4.20 17.86
N LEU A 504 -10.49 -2.87 17.89
CA LEU A 504 -9.28 -2.08 17.78
C LEU A 504 -8.81 -1.78 19.20
N ARG A 505 -7.77 -2.49 19.64
CA ARG A 505 -7.23 -2.30 21.00
C ARG A 505 -5.95 -1.48 20.92
N TYR A 506 -5.89 -0.31 21.53
CA TYR A 506 -4.60 0.37 21.67
C TYR A 506 -3.76 -0.37 22.71
N ASP A 507 -2.56 -0.78 22.30
CA ASP A 507 -1.56 -1.26 23.25
C ASP A 507 -0.83 -0.06 23.85
N ASP A 508 -1.50 0.55 24.83
CA ASP A 508 -1.02 1.68 25.60
C ASP A 508 -0.41 1.25 26.94
N THR A 509 0.41 0.20 26.92
CA THR A 509 1.07 -0.29 28.15
C THR A 509 2.29 0.54 28.54
N ASN A 510 2.81 1.38 27.63
CA ASN A 510 4.03 2.15 27.83
C ASN A 510 3.76 3.67 27.86
N PRO A 511 3.93 4.34 29.01
CA PRO A 511 3.57 5.76 29.18
C PRO A 511 4.42 6.76 28.36
N GLU A 512 5.61 6.39 27.88
CA GLU A 512 6.57 7.36 27.32
C GLU A 512 6.41 7.67 25.82
N ALA A 513 5.62 6.89 25.09
CA ALA A 513 5.73 6.81 23.63
C ALA A 513 4.52 7.36 22.87
N GLU A 514 3.58 8.01 23.54
CA GLU A 514 2.22 8.15 23.04
C GLU A 514 1.83 9.60 22.73
N GLU A 515 1.48 9.84 21.47
CA GLU A 515 0.99 11.13 20.99
C GLU A 515 -0.41 10.93 20.38
N GLU A 516 -1.35 11.80 20.70
CA GLU A 516 -2.75 11.72 20.24
C GLU A 516 -2.87 11.52 18.73
N ARG A 517 -1.96 12.13 17.94
CA ARG A 517 -1.92 11.99 16.48
C ARG A 517 -1.80 10.54 15.99
N TYR A 518 -1.14 9.65 16.74
CA TYR A 518 -0.98 8.26 16.35
C TYR A 518 -2.27 7.47 16.54
N PHE A 519 -3.00 7.70 17.64
CA PHE A 519 -4.32 7.13 17.87
C PHE A 519 -5.28 7.51 16.75
N VAL A 520 -5.39 8.81 16.47
CA VAL A 520 -6.27 9.33 15.41
C VAL A 520 -5.91 8.68 14.07
N SER A 521 -4.63 8.67 13.70
CA SER A 521 -4.18 8.11 12.43
C SER A 521 -4.42 6.61 12.30
N ILE A 522 -4.20 5.83 13.36
CA ILE A 522 -4.45 4.38 13.35
C ILE A 522 -5.93 4.09 13.04
N LEU A 523 -6.85 4.75 13.77
CA LEU A 523 -8.28 4.56 13.56
C LEU A 523 -8.71 5.02 12.16
N GLU A 524 -8.21 6.16 11.70
CA GLU A 524 -8.47 6.65 10.34
C GLU A 524 -7.99 5.69 9.27
N ILE A 525 -6.84 5.06 9.44
CA ILE A 525 -6.30 4.08 8.48
C ILE A 525 -7.12 2.78 8.48
N VAL A 526 -7.56 2.31 9.65
CA VAL A 526 -8.47 1.14 9.73
C VAL A 526 -9.76 1.42 8.96
N LYS A 527 -10.38 2.59 9.21
CA LYS A 527 -11.58 3.05 8.49
C LYS A 527 -11.34 3.22 6.99
N TRP A 528 -10.22 3.84 6.62
CA TRP A 528 -9.83 4.07 5.23
C TRP A 528 -9.66 2.76 4.45
N LEU A 529 -9.12 1.71 5.08
CA LEU A 529 -9.04 0.37 4.49
C LEU A 529 -10.41 -0.35 4.42
N GLY A 530 -11.50 0.29 4.84
CA GLY A 530 -12.86 -0.24 4.72
C GLY A 530 -13.27 -1.17 5.88
N PHE A 531 -12.59 -1.07 7.01
CA PHE A 531 -12.91 -1.83 8.22
C PHE A 531 -13.41 -0.90 9.33
N THR A 532 -14.37 -1.38 10.11
CA THR A 532 -14.91 -0.66 11.26
C THR A 532 -14.75 -1.53 12.50
N PRO A 533 -14.04 -1.06 13.54
CA PRO A 533 -13.98 -1.80 14.80
C PRO A 533 -15.35 -1.86 15.45
N THR A 534 -15.64 -3.01 16.07
CA THR A 534 -16.85 -3.18 16.88
C THR A 534 -16.79 -2.29 18.11
N ASP A 535 -15.62 -2.22 18.72
CA ASP A 535 -15.31 -1.31 19.81
C ASP A 535 -13.84 -0.90 19.77
N VAL A 536 -13.54 0.24 20.38
CA VAL A 536 -12.17 0.77 20.52
C VAL A 536 -11.81 0.72 22.00
N THR A 537 -10.90 -0.19 22.35
CA THR A 537 -10.49 -0.45 23.74
C THR A 537 -9.03 -0.06 23.96
N TYR A 538 -8.63 0.05 25.22
CA TYR A 538 -7.27 0.37 25.63
C TYR A 538 -6.78 -0.68 26.61
N SER A 539 -5.50 -1.04 26.53
CA SER A 539 -4.90 -1.95 27.51
C SER A 539 -4.90 -1.32 28.90
N SER A 540 -4.80 0.01 28.97
CA SER A 540 -4.90 0.79 30.20
C SER A 540 -6.27 0.74 30.88
N ASP A 541 -7.36 0.45 30.15
CA ASP A 541 -8.70 0.25 30.74
C ASP A 541 -8.71 -0.97 31.70
N HIS A 542 -7.68 -1.82 31.65
CA HIS A 542 -7.55 -3.04 32.44
C HIS A 542 -6.43 -3.01 33.48
N PHE A 543 -5.72 -1.89 33.69
CA PHE A 543 -4.57 -1.85 34.63
C PHE A 543 -4.90 -2.32 36.04
N GLN A 544 -6.06 -1.94 36.58
CA GLN A 544 -6.49 -2.38 37.91
C GLN A 544 -6.68 -3.92 37.96
N ARG A 545 -7.36 -4.49 36.97
CA ARG A 545 -7.58 -5.95 36.87
C ARG A 545 -6.26 -6.70 36.64
N LEU A 546 -5.36 -6.15 35.83
CA LEU A 546 -4.02 -6.71 35.60
C LEU A 546 -3.20 -6.74 36.90
N TYR A 547 -3.29 -5.68 37.71
CA TYR A 547 -2.62 -5.58 39.01
C TYR A 547 -3.16 -6.61 40.01
N GLU A 548 -4.49 -6.75 40.08
CA GLU A 548 -5.14 -7.77 40.93
C GLU A 548 -4.69 -9.18 40.56
N LEU A 549 -4.61 -9.50 39.27
CA LEU A 549 -4.10 -10.80 38.84
C LEU A 549 -2.60 -10.97 39.14
N ALA A 550 -1.81 -9.90 39.16
CA ALA A 550 -0.39 -9.97 39.49
C ALA A 550 -0.19 -10.29 40.99
N VAL A 551 -1.07 -9.71 41.82
CA VAL A 551 -1.19 -10.06 43.25
C VAL A 551 -1.60 -11.53 43.41
N GLU A 552 -2.61 -12.02 42.69
CA GLU A 552 -3.02 -13.43 42.73
C GLU A 552 -1.91 -14.38 42.26
N LEU A 553 -1.19 -14.04 41.19
CA LEU A 553 -0.04 -14.82 40.71
C LEU A 553 1.05 -14.91 41.78
N THR A 554 1.30 -13.82 42.50
CA THR A 554 2.25 -13.76 43.61
C THR A 554 1.78 -14.61 44.79
N LYS A 555 0.49 -14.57 45.15
CA LYS A 555 -0.10 -15.42 46.20
C LYS A 555 0.04 -16.92 45.90
N LYS A 556 0.00 -17.31 44.63
CA LYS A 556 0.24 -18.69 44.17
C LYS A 556 1.72 -19.09 44.16
N ASP A 557 2.63 -18.23 44.65
CA ASP A 557 4.09 -18.39 44.54
C ASP A 557 4.56 -18.56 43.08
N MET A 558 3.84 -17.92 42.14
CA MET A 558 4.14 -17.94 40.70
C MET A 558 4.66 -16.59 40.19
N ALA A 559 4.92 -15.64 41.08
CA ALA A 559 5.60 -14.39 40.81
C ALA A 559 6.36 -13.90 42.05
N TYR A 560 7.41 -13.11 41.84
CA TYR A 560 8.23 -12.55 42.90
C TYR A 560 8.79 -11.17 42.50
N VAL A 561 9.03 -10.31 43.49
CA VAL A 561 9.71 -9.03 43.26
C VAL A 561 11.22 -9.27 43.16
N CYS A 562 11.90 -8.60 42.24
CA CYS A 562 13.31 -8.76 41.94
C CYS A 562 14.01 -7.40 41.88
N HIS A 563 15.16 -7.28 42.53
CA HIS A 563 16.02 -6.08 42.53
C HIS A 563 17.28 -6.23 41.68
N CYS A 564 17.40 -7.31 40.92
CA CYS A 564 18.50 -7.46 39.99
C CYS A 564 18.41 -6.41 38.87
N THR A 565 19.55 -5.84 38.53
CA THR A 565 19.77 -5.00 37.35
C THR A 565 19.51 -5.79 36.05
N ALA A 566 19.36 -5.08 34.92
CA ALA A 566 19.14 -5.73 33.63
C ALA A 566 20.31 -6.66 33.24
N GLU A 567 21.53 -6.23 33.55
CA GLU A 567 22.77 -6.98 33.34
C GLU A 567 22.80 -8.26 34.18
N GLU A 568 22.46 -8.17 35.48
CA GLU A 568 22.36 -9.33 36.36
C GLU A 568 21.29 -10.31 35.89
N ILE A 569 20.11 -9.82 35.49
CA ILE A 569 19.05 -10.67 34.92
C ILE A 569 19.55 -11.37 33.66
N GLN A 570 20.28 -10.69 32.78
CA GLN A 570 20.87 -11.29 31.59
C GLN A 570 21.86 -12.39 31.96
N MET A 571 22.73 -12.16 32.96
CA MET A 571 23.70 -13.13 33.45
C MET A 571 23.02 -14.36 34.07
N HIS A 572 21.98 -14.16 34.88
CA HIS A 572 21.14 -15.24 35.43
C HIS A 572 20.48 -16.09 34.34
N ARG A 573 20.19 -15.49 33.18
CA ARG A 573 19.66 -16.15 31.99
C ARG A 573 20.73 -16.81 31.10
N GLY A 574 21.96 -16.98 31.61
CA GLY A 574 23.06 -17.61 30.89
C GLY A 574 23.98 -16.63 30.16
N GLY A 575 23.80 -15.32 30.34
CA GLY A 575 24.62 -14.29 29.73
C GLY A 575 24.50 -14.24 28.20
N PRO A 576 25.39 -13.47 27.53
CA PRO A 576 25.39 -13.34 26.07
C PRO A 576 25.55 -14.66 25.32
N GLU A 577 26.29 -15.61 25.91
CA GLU A 577 26.58 -16.92 25.30
C GLU A 577 25.51 -17.98 25.58
N ARG A 578 24.44 -17.65 26.31
CA ARG A 578 23.37 -18.58 26.71
C ARG A 578 23.90 -19.83 27.43
N GLY A 579 24.86 -19.62 28.33
CA GLY A 579 25.40 -20.63 29.24
C GLY A 579 24.40 -21.09 30.32
N PRO A 580 24.89 -21.75 31.39
CA PRO A 580 24.04 -22.25 32.47
C PRO A 580 23.21 -21.14 33.12
N ARG A 581 21.93 -21.43 33.35
CA ARG A 581 20.97 -20.49 33.96
C ARG A 581 20.94 -20.67 35.47
N THR A 582 20.80 -19.57 36.20
CA THR A 582 20.78 -19.55 37.66
C THR A 582 19.64 -18.68 38.17
N ALA A 583 19.02 -19.09 39.27
CA ALA A 583 18.03 -18.27 39.96
C ALA A 583 18.72 -17.10 40.67
N CYS A 584 18.11 -15.92 40.63
CA CYS A 584 18.55 -14.83 41.49
C CYS A 584 18.17 -15.10 42.95
N VAL A 585 18.85 -14.44 43.89
CA VAL A 585 18.59 -14.60 45.34
C VAL A 585 17.16 -14.23 45.74
N HIS A 586 16.50 -13.39 44.94
CA HIS A 586 15.14 -12.93 45.16
C HIS A 586 14.06 -13.97 44.82
N ARG A 587 14.37 -14.97 43.97
CA ARG A 587 13.38 -15.90 43.40
C ARG A 587 12.63 -16.73 44.43
N ASN A 588 13.27 -17.02 45.56
CA ASN A 588 12.73 -17.86 46.63
C ASN A 588 12.37 -17.06 47.88
N ARG A 589 12.23 -15.73 47.77
CA ARG A 589 11.75 -14.90 48.89
C ARG A 589 10.33 -15.33 49.32
N PRO A 590 9.96 -15.16 50.59
CA PRO A 590 8.61 -15.45 51.05
C PRO A 590 7.55 -14.72 50.22
N VAL A 591 6.41 -15.36 49.99
CA VAL A 591 5.28 -14.78 49.25
C VAL A 591 4.86 -13.43 49.83
N GLN A 592 4.74 -13.33 51.16
CA GLN A 592 4.36 -12.09 51.84
C GLN A 592 5.36 -10.95 51.56
N GLU A 593 6.66 -11.26 51.55
CA GLU A 593 7.69 -10.25 51.22
C GLU A 593 7.51 -9.73 49.79
N SER A 594 7.22 -10.60 48.82
CA SER A 594 6.93 -10.16 47.44
C SER A 594 5.67 -9.30 47.35
N LEU A 595 4.62 -9.63 48.09
CA LEU A 595 3.39 -8.84 48.13
C LEU A 595 3.63 -7.44 48.69
N ASP A 596 4.29 -7.35 49.85
CA ASP A 596 4.61 -6.07 50.49
C ASP A 596 5.50 -5.20 49.60
N LEU A 597 6.48 -5.81 48.93
CA LEU A 597 7.37 -5.10 48.00
C LEU A 597 6.67 -4.67 46.72
N PHE A 598 5.73 -5.47 46.19
CA PHE A 598 4.99 -5.11 44.98
C PHE A 598 4.01 -3.97 45.26
N GLU A 599 3.35 -3.97 46.42
CA GLU A 599 2.56 -2.84 46.89
C GLU A 599 3.44 -1.59 47.10
N LYS A 600 4.64 -1.77 47.67
CA LYS A 600 5.62 -0.68 47.77
C LYS A 600 6.05 -0.14 46.40
N MET A 601 6.18 -0.99 45.36
CA MET A 601 6.42 -0.54 43.98
C MET A 601 5.26 0.33 43.49
N LYS A 602 4.01 -0.11 43.67
CA LYS A 602 2.80 0.67 43.30
C LYS A 602 2.74 2.02 44.01
N ASN A 603 3.19 2.08 45.27
CA ASN A 603 3.15 3.28 46.12
C ASN A 603 4.39 4.18 46.00
N GLY A 604 5.32 3.90 45.08
CA GLY A 604 6.43 4.81 44.76
C GLY A 604 7.63 4.68 45.67
N GLY A 605 7.79 3.53 46.32
CA GLY A 605 8.93 3.26 47.20
C GLY A 605 10.22 2.83 46.49
N PHE A 606 10.27 2.89 45.15
CA PHE A 606 11.42 2.52 44.33
C PHE A 606 11.59 3.48 43.14
N GLU A 607 12.84 3.70 42.73
CA GLU A 607 13.17 4.37 41.48
C GLU A 607 13.04 3.43 40.27
N GLU A 608 13.04 4.00 39.06
CA GLU A 608 12.98 3.23 37.83
C GLU A 608 14.17 2.26 37.73
N GLY A 609 13.90 1.00 37.43
CA GLY A 609 14.91 -0.06 37.34
C GLY A 609 15.33 -0.70 38.66
N GLU A 610 14.96 -0.16 39.82
CA GLU A 610 15.33 -0.73 41.14
C GLU A 610 14.52 -1.97 41.53
N ALA A 611 13.32 -2.12 40.98
CA ALA A 611 12.43 -3.23 41.28
C ALA A 611 11.59 -3.63 40.07
N THR A 612 11.41 -4.94 39.90
CA THR A 612 10.53 -5.52 38.88
C THR A 612 9.74 -6.67 39.49
N LEU A 613 8.49 -6.86 39.07
CA LEU A 613 7.77 -8.11 39.34
C LEU A 613 8.11 -9.10 38.23
N ARG A 614 8.54 -10.31 38.57
CA ARG A 614 8.89 -11.36 37.62
C ARG A 614 7.99 -12.57 37.81
N MET A 615 7.54 -13.16 36.71
CA MET A 615 6.82 -14.44 36.73
C MET A 615 7.81 -15.53 37.12
N LYS A 616 7.47 -16.39 38.09
CA LYS A 616 8.28 -17.52 38.54
C LYS A 616 7.95 -18.73 37.68
N MET A 617 8.69 -18.87 36.59
CA MET A 617 8.43 -19.85 35.54
C MET A 617 9.46 -21.01 35.63
N ASP A 618 9.99 -21.45 34.50
CA ASP A 618 10.95 -22.54 34.40
C ASP A 618 12.26 -22.04 33.78
N LEU A 619 13.25 -21.81 34.64
CA LEU A 619 14.58 -21.39 34.22
C LEU A 619 15.34 -22.51 33.50
N GLU A 620 14.95 -23.77 33.59
CA GLU A 620 15.63 -24.86 32.88
C GLU A 620 15.10 -25.05 31.47
N ASN A 621 13.91 -24.53 31.18
CA ASN A 621 13.27 -24.60 29.87
C ASN A 621 14.19 -24.13 28.74
N GLY A 622 14.17 -24.82 27.60
CA GLY A 622 14.94 -24.39 26.42
C GLY A 622 14.40 -23.12 25.75
N ASN A 623 13.15 -22.72 26.06
CA ASN A 623 12.51 -21.53 25.53
C ASN A 623 12.80 -20.30 26.43
N PRO A 624 13.43 -19.24 25.91
CA PRO A 624 13.72 -18.02 26.67
C PRO A 624 12.48 -17.35 27.28
N GLN A 625 11.30 -17.61 26.72
CA GLN A 625 10.03 -17.08 27.20
C GLN A 625 9.56 -17.69 28.52
N PHE A 626 10.29 -18.68 29.06
CA PHE A 626 10.06 -19.24 30.39
C PHE A 626 11.10 -18.77 31.42
N TRP A 627 12.05 -17.91 31.04
CA TRP A 627 13.16 -17.54 31.92
C TRP A 627 12.79 -16.38 32.86
N ASP A 628 11.79 -16.63 33.69
CA ASP A 628 11.21 -15.68 34.63
C ASP A 628 11.01 -14.29 34.02
N LEU A 629 10.07 -14.19 33.09
CA LEU A 629 9.75 -12.95 32.37
C LEU A 629 9.31 -11.85 33.34
N VAL A 630 9.61 -10.60 32.99
CA VAL A 630 9.17 -9.44 33.78
C VAL A 630 7.68 -9.21 33.51
N ALA A 631 6.87 -9.15 34.56
CA ALA A 631 5.45 -8.82 34.51
C ALA A 631 5.20 -7.32 34.70
N TYR A 632 5.89 -6.67 35.64
CA TYR A 632 5.75 -5.23 35.91
C TYR A 632 7.09 -4.52 36.06
N ARG A 633 7.12 -3.25 35.65
CA ARG A 633 8.26 -2.32 35.82
C ARG A 633 7.79 -1.03 36.50
N VAL A 634 8.68 -0.41 37.26
CA VAL A 634 8.49 0.96 37.75
C VAL A 634 8.82 1.93 36.62
N LEU A 635 7.86 2.78 36.26
CA LEU A 635 8.03 3.91 35.33
C LEU A 635 7.29 5.11 35.95
N LYS A 636 7.96 6.24 36.12
CA LYS A 636 7.42 7.44 36.78
C LYS A 636 6.81 8.43 35.79
N THR A 637 6.98 8.21 34.50
CA THR A 637 6.31 8.99 33.46
C THR A 637 4.79 8.84 33.56
N PRO A 638 4.02 9.94 33.64
CA PRO A 638 2.56 9.88 33.66
C PRO A 638 1.99 9.24 32.39
N HIS A 639 0.96 8.42 32.55
CA HIS A 639 0.25 7.80 31.44
C HIS A 639 -0.66 8.80 30.73
N HIS A 640 -0.76 8.73 29.40
CA HIS A 640 -1.58 9.67 28.62
C HIS A 640 -3.08 9.63 29.00
N ARG A 641 -3.60 8.48 29.47
CA ARG A 641 -5.00 8.29 29.89
C ARG A 641 -5.22 8.28 31.40
N THR A 642 -4.38 7.56 32.14
CA THR A 642 -4.56 7.34 33.59
C THR A 642 -3.73 8.32 34.43
N GLY A 643 -3.02 9.24 33.77
CA GLY A 643 -2.24 10.29 34.43
C GLY A 643 -1.19 9.70 35.39
N ALA A 644 -1.18 10.21 36.62
CA ALA A 644 -0.26 9.78 37.67
C ALA A 644 -0.83 8.69 38.59
N GLU A 645 -1.97 8.06 38.23
CA GLU A 645 -2.59 7.01 39.04
C GLU A 645 -1.69 5.77 39.17
N TRP A 646 -0.94 5.47 38.11
CA TRP A 646 -0.04 4.32 38.04
C TRP A 646 1.40 4.78 37.84
N ILE A 647 2.31 4.13 38.56
CA ILE A 647 3.76 4.28 38.43
C ILE A 647 4.46 2.93 38.29
N ILE A 648 3.66 1.87 38.20
CA ILE A 648 4.07 0.55 37.79
C ILE A 648 3.22 0.16 36.59
N TYR A 649 3.87 -0.37 35.56
CA TYR A 649 3.20 -0.71 34.31
C TYR A 649 3.46 -2.17 33.96
N PRO A 650 2.41 -2.90 33.52
CA PRO A 650 2.57 -4.28 33.08
C PRO A 650 3.31 -4.33 31.74
N THR A 651 4.08 -5.39 31.51
CA THR A 651 4.79 -5.60 30.25
C THR A 651 3.86 -6.18 29.17
N TYR A 652 4.29 -6.07 27.91
CA TYR A 652 3.58 -6.66 26.75
C TYR A 652 3.20 -8.13 26.97
N ASP A 653 4.16 -8.98 27.38
CA ASP A 653 3.95 -10.43 27.56
C ASP A 653 2.91 -10.73 28.64
N TYR A 654 2.82 -9.88 29.67
CA TYR A 654 1.83 -10.02 30.75
C TYR A 654 0.45 -9.49 30.33
N THR A 655 0.41 -8.33 29.69
CA THR A 655 -0.84 -7.66 29.33
C THR A 655 -1.59 -8.36 28.20
N HIS A 656 -0.93 -8.67 27.09
CA HIS A 656 -1.64 -9.06 25.86
C HIS A 656 -2.49 -10.31 26.01
N CYS A 657 -1.95 -11.33 26.68
CA CYS A 657 -2.65 -12.59 26.87
C CYS A 657 -3.82 -12.47 27.86
N LEU A 658 -3.67 -11.65 28.90
CA LEU A 658 -4.71 -11.43 29.89
C LEU A 658 -5.83 -10.54 29.34
N VAL A 659 -5.50 -9.48 28.60
CA VAL A 659 -6.53 -8.65 27.97
C VAL A 659 -7.27 -9.43 26.86
N ASP A 660 -6.56 -10.27 26.10
CA ASP A 660 -7.23 -11.20 25.18
C ASP A 660 -8.21 -12.15 25.89
N SER A 661 -7.87 -12.58 27.11
CA SER A 661 -8.79 -13.35 27.97
C SER A 661 -10.01 -12.54 28.37
N PHE A 662 -9.82 -11.30 28.82
CA PHE A 662 -10.90 -10.41 29.30
C PHE A 662 -11.89 -10.07 28.19
N GLU A 663 -11.38 -9.78 26.99
CA GLU A 663 -12.16 -9.46 25.80
C GLU A 663 -12.75 -10.71 25.11
N ASN A 664 -12.56 -11.90 25.69
CA ASN A 664 -13.03 -13.17 25.14
C ASN A 664 -12.56 -13.41 23.69
N ILE A 665 -11.32 -13.02 23.38
CA ILE A 665 -10.75 -13.22 22.05
C ILE A 665 -10.72 -14.72 21.73
N THR A 666 -11.33 -15.13 20.62
CA THR A 666 -11.25 -16.52 20.18
C THR A 666 -10.00 -16.77 19.35
N HIS A 667 -9.64 -15.79 18.51
CA HIS A 667 -8.51 -15.88 17.59
C HIS A 667 -7.54 -14.71 17.81
N SER A 668 -6.48 -14.96 18.57
CA SER A 668 -5.39 -14.02 18.82
C SER A 668 -4.35 -14.15 17.70
N LEU A 669 -4.48 -13.34 16.64
CA LEU A 669 -3.65 -13.45 15.44
C LEU A 669 -2.48 -12.47 15.51
N CYS A 670 -1.25 -12.99 15.49
CA CYS A 670 -0.02 -12.20 15.56
C CYS A 670 1.02 -12.65 14.52
N THR A 671 2.20 -12.03 14.52
CA THR A 671 3.26 -12.40 13.58
C THR A 671 4.17 -13.50 14.14
N VAL A 672 4.91 -14.20 13.27
CA VAL A 672 5.74 -15.37 13.61
C VAL A 672 6.86 -15.11 14.61
N GLU A 673 7.28 -13.86 14.81
CA GLU A 673 8.26 -13.51 15.84
C GLU A 673 7.78 -13.85 17.26
N PHE A 674 6.46 -13.92 17.46
CA PHE A 674 5.83 -14.25 18.74
C PHE A 674 5.55 -15.75 18.90
N THR A 675 6.06 -16.61 18.01
CA THR A 675 5.84 -18.07 18.10
C THR A 675 6.37 -18.66 19.41
N GLN A 676 7.52 -18.16 19.90
CA GLN A 676 8.08 -18.63 21.17
C GLN A 676 7.27 -18.17 22.38
N SER A 677 6.67 -16.96 22.31
CA SER A 677 5.86 -16.40 23.40
C SER A 677 4.49 -17.06 23.52
N ARG A 678 4.05 -17.88 22.55
CA ARG A 678 2.81 -18.64 22.70
C ARG A 678 2.80 -19.57 23.90
N ALA A 679 3.95 -20.17 24.21
CA ALA A 679 4.03 -21.07 25.34
C ALA A 679 3.94 -20.31 26.68
N SER A 680 4.53 -19.12 26.79
CA SER A 680 4.38 -18.26 27.97
C SER A 680 2.99 -17.63 28.07
N TYR A 681 2.39 -17.27 26.92
CA TYR A 681 1.00 -16.82 26.80
C TYR A 681 0.06 -17.86 27.43
N TYR A 682 0.16 -19.13 27.02
CA TYR A 682 -0.69 -20.20 27.54
C TYR A 682 -0.43 -20.48 29.02
N TRP A 683 0.84 -20.49 29.43
CA TRP A 683 1.21 -20.65 30.83
C TRP A 683 0.53 -19.60 31.73
N LEU A 684 0.51 -18.33 31.32
CA LEU A 684 -0.03 -17.27 32.16
C LEU A 684 -1.55 -17.39 32.33
N CYS A 685 -2.28 -17.68 31.24
CA CYS A 685 -3.73 -17.93 31.33
C CYS A 685 -4.05 -19.13 32.24
N ASP A 686 -3.30 -20.23 32.11
CA ASP A 686 -3.51 -21.44 32.92
C ASP A 686 -3.14 -21.22 34.39
N ALA A 687 -2.03 -20.52 34.67
CA ALA A 687 -1.57 -20.20 36.02
C ALA A 687 -2.60 -19.35 36.80
N LEU A 688 -3.25 -18.42 36.11
CA LEU A 688 -4.31 -17.57 36.66
C LEU A 688 -5.70 -18.19 36.54
N GLU A 689 -5.81 -19.36 35.90
CA GLU A 689 -7.06 -20.08 35.67
C GLU A 689 -8.14 -19.20 35.01
N VAL A 690 -7.72 -18.35 34.07
CA VAL A 690 -8.60 -17.51 33.25
C VAL A 690 -8.81 -18.15 31.88
N TYR A 691 -9.82 -17.70 31.13
CA TYR A 691 -10.04 -18.16 29.76
C TYR A 691 -8.74 -18.04 28.94
N LYS A 692 -8.38 -19.08 28.20
CA LYS A 692 -7.17 -19.16 27.39
C LYS A 692 -7.50 -19.06 25.89
N PRO A 693 -7.37 -17.87 25.28
CA PRO A 693 -7.48 -17.67 23.83
C PRO A 693 -6.46 -18.50 23.06
N VAL A 694 -6.72 -18.76 21.77
CA VAL A 694 -5.74 -19.39 20.88
C VAL A 694 -4.91 -18.33 20.19
N GLN A 695 -3.59 -18.36 20.44
CA GLN A 695 -2.63 -17.57 19.68
C GLN A 695 -2.21 -18.32 18.41
N TRP A 696 -2.29 -17.63 17.29
CA TRP A 696 -1.88 -18.16 15.99
C TRP A 696 -1.07 -17.14 15.20
N GLU A 697 0.05 -17.60 14.64
CA GLU A 697 1.04 -16.73 14.03
C GLU A 697 1.05 -16.82 12.49
N TYR A 698 1.17 -15.67 11.82
CA TYR A 698 1.40 -15.56 10.38
C TYR A 698 2.71 -14.84 10.03
N GLY A 699 3.26 -15.17 8.86
CA GLY A 699 4.46 -14.54 8.32
C GLY A 699 4.22 -13.08 7.95
N ARG A 700 5.19 -12.23 8.25
CA ARG A 700 5.14 -10.80 7.94
C ARG A 700 5.11 -10.54 6.44
N LEU A 701 4.55 -9.38 6.11
CA LEU A 701 4.68 -8.75 4.80
C LEU A 701 5.78 -7.69 4.86
N ASN A 702 6.86 -7.95 4.14
CA ASN A 702 7.92 -6.98 3.88
C ASN A 702 7.89 -6.58 2.39
N VAL A 703 8.25 -5.33 2.10
CA VAL A 703 8.32 -4.80 0.73
C VAL A 703 9.74 -4.29 0.46
N THR A 704 10.27 -4.50 -0.75
CA THR A 704 11.59 -3.98 -1.16
C THR A 704 11.55 -2.48 -1.43
N ASN A 705 12.72 -1.88 -1.67
CA ASN A 705 12.93 -0.45 -2.01
C ASN A 705 12.43 0.52 -0.94
N THR A 706 12.32 0.05 0.31
CA THR A 706 11.85 0.85 1.44
C THR A 706 12.44 0.33 2.75
N ILE A 707 12.21 1.09 3.81
CA ILE A 707 12.44 0.67 5.19
C ILE A 707 11.12 0.78 5.96
N LEU A 708 10.80 -0.23 6.76
CA LEU A 708 9.56 -0.28 7.55
C LEU A 708 9.80 -0.08 9.07
N SER A 709 11.07 -0.04 9.49
CA SER A 709 11.42 0.16 10.90
C SER A 709 11.03 1.57 11.37
N LYS A 710 10.11 1.67 12.34
CA LYS A 710 9.68 2.93 12.96
C LYS A 710 10.87 3.81 13.36
N ARG A 711 11.85 3.25 14.07
CA ARG A 711 13.07 3.97 14.50
C ARG A 711 13.84 4.58 13.32
N LYS A 712 14.00 3.86 12.22
CA LYS A 712 14.75 4.34 11.05
C LYS A 712 13.96 5.37 10.22
N ILE A 713 12.64 5.23 10.15
CA ILE A 713 11.76 6.24 9.53
C ILE A 713 11.76 7.51 10.38
N ALA A 714 11.65 7.40 11.70
CA ALA A 714 11.78 8.53 12.62
C ALA A 714 13.13 9.25 12.43
N GLU A 715 14.22 8.50 12.23
CA GLU A 715 15.52 9.07 11.91
C GLU A 715 15.51 9.89 10.60
N LEU A 716 14.87 9.38 9.53
CA LEU A 716 14.71 10.12 8.26
C LEU A 716 13.90 11.42 8.43
N VAL A 717 12.83 11.37 9.23
CA VAL A 717 11.94 12.51 9.47
C VAL A 717 12.61 13.56 10.38
N ASN A 718 13.20 13.12 11.48
CA ASN A 718 13.70 14.00 12.54
C ASN A 718 15.07 14.62 12.24
N LYS A 719 15.96 13.90 11.53
CA LYS A 719 17.34 14.39 11.32
C LYS A 719 17.48 15.52 10.29
N LYS A 720 16.39 16.00 9.68
CA LYS A 720 16.30 17.24 8.86
C LYS A 720 17.57 17.57 8.06
N HIS A 721 18.14 16.61 7.32
CA HIS A 721 19.35 16.88 6.52
C HIS A 721 19.01 17.85 5.35
N VAL A 722 19.23 19.15 5.62
CA VAL A 722 19.31 20.42 4.81
C VAL A 722 18.38 20.66 3.61
N PHE A 723 17.75 21.85 3.54
CA PHE A 723 16.84 22.32 2.48
C PHE A 723 17.03 23.82 2.15
N ASP A 724 18.25 24.41 2.24
CA ASP A 724 18.44 25.87 2.03
C ASP A 724 19.81 26.33 1.44
N TRP A 725 19.87 27.63 1.12
CA TRP A 725 20.44 28.43 -0.01
C TRP A 725 21.82 28.14 -0.63
N ASP A 726 22.75 27.44 0.01
CA ASP A 726 24.13 27.27 -0.50
C ASP A 726 24.64 25.81 -0.51
N ASP A 727 23.74 24.83 -0.49
CA ASP A 727 24.09 23.41 -0.63
C ASP A 727 24.66 23.11 -2.05
N PRO A 728 25.93 22.67 -2.19
CA PRO A 728 26.60 22.49 -3.49
C PRO A 728 26.48 21.07 -4.07
N ARG A 729 25.42 20.31 -3.72
CA ARG A 729 25.06 19.03 -4.35
C ARG A 729 24.15 19.24 -5.54
#